data_AF-A0A846PUM8-F1
#
_entry.id   AF-A0A846PUM8-F1
#
_cell.length_a   1.000
_cell.length_b   1.000
_cell.length_c   1.000
_cell.angle_alpha   90.00
_cell.angle_beta   90.00
_cell.angle_gamma   90.00
#
_symmetry.space_group_name_H-M   'P 1'
#
loop_
_entity.id
_entity.type
_entity.pdbx_description
1 polymer ?
#
loop_
_entity_poly.entity_id
_entity_poly.type
_entity_poly.pdbx_seq_one_letter_code
_entity_poly.pdbx_strand_id
1 'polypeptide(L)'
;MEKSRIYLISALLFSIVLLSGCVSQPGETPGTGRFVLLISDDQTNIGDFDSLLVTFSKARIFQSGEAGGFEEFNFTATVDLTQLVGEKSIEVLGIELGEGTYSKIELHASEIKGWVGGEEVEVMIPGGKLQLVKPFEIETGVTTKFVFDIDVVKKGQTDEYNLLPVIAKSGTVGKGLKEEEFEEEECTIDEDCEENEVCVDGECEELEEKTECDSDEDCEENEVCVYNVCKKNETVSMTGDFVLLVSDKEADISDFDSLIVDFSKARVFRQGDELGFEEFSIEGTSVDLTEVIGEKAITVLNVELSEGWYNKVELHVSATNGIVNGSSVKVDVPSGRLQVIRPFKIESGEETKFVFDIHVVRKGFTNEYNLRPVIGKSGIVGKDMHDDDVNETECTIDDDCEEGETCVNGECKEPEPECVTDEDCEENEICTDGECVEIEPECINDTDCDVNQTCVNQTCTDIIPEPECINDTDCDVNETCVNETCVLIQPPECTGNENRSCYTGLPETIGVGLCQEGLEYCVNETWSGVCTGEVTPANEICDGLDNDCDTETDEGNPNGGASCDTGEDGICAEGTEMCVGGSIACVRNQEPTTEMCDSLDNDCDGTMDEDFPTLGQPCDGPDTDLCMNGFYTCRIDGTDVECVNESPTDIPEVCDEIDNDCDGTVDEGCP
;
A
#
# COMPACT_ATOMS: atom_id res chain seq x y z
N MET A 1 80.15 -33.19 34.38
CA MET A 1 79.06 -33.87 35.11
C MET A 1 77.83 -33.73 34.24
N GLU A 2 77.60 -34.71 33.36
CA GLU A 2 76.54 -35.72 33.53
C GLU A 2 75.15 -35.06 33.62
N LYS A 3 74.38 -35.04 32.52
CA LYS A 3 73.56 -36.14 31.93
C LYS A 3 72.12 -36.10 32.48
N SER A 4 71.18 -35.76 31.61
CA SER A 4 70.11 -36.66 31.11
C SER A 4 69.11 -35.81 30.31
N ARG A 5 69.15 -35.83 28.97
CA ARG A 5 68.58 -36.84 28.06
C ARG A 5 67.05 -36.91 28.14
N ILE A 6 66.36 -36.54 27.05
CA ILE A 6 65.58 -37.43 26.16
C ILE A 6 64.99 -36.55 25.03
N TYR A 7 65.56 -36.62 23.81
CA TYR A 7 65.06 -37.26 22.56
C TYR A 7 63.92 -36.52 21.85
N LEU A 8 63.74 -36.50 20.53
CA LEU A 8 64.53 -36.62 19.28
C LEU A 8 63.46 -36.59 18.16
N ILE A 9 63.83 -36.10 16.97
CA ILE A 9 63.22 -36.38 15.63
C ILE A 9 62.31 -35.28 15.03
N SER A 10 62.92 -34.67 14.01
CA SER A 10 62.41 -34.06 12.77
C SER A 10 60.91 -34.13 12.43
N ALA A 11 60.39 -33.07 11.83
CA ALA A 11 60.14 -33.02 10.37
C ALA A 11 59.37 -31.75 9.92
N LEU A 12 59.76 -31.28 8.74
CA LEU A 12 58.97 -30.61 7.70
C LEU A 12 58.21 -29.30 7.98
N LEU A 13 58.73 -28.25 7.32
CA LEU A 13 58.04 -27.23 6.52
C LEU A 13 56.51 -27.38 6.38
N PHE A 14 55.80 -26.39 6.92
CA PHE A 14 54.54 -25.89 6.36
C PHE A 14 54.51 -24.38 6.56
N SER A 15 54.41 -23.64 5.46
CA SER A 15 54.11 -22.21 5.44
C SER A 15 52.71 -21.98 6.01
N ILE A 16 52.61 -21.20 7.07
CA ILE A 16 51.35 -20.64 7.56
C ILE A 16 51.44 -19.14 7.31
N VAL A 17 50.76 -18.69 6.26
CA VAL A 17 50.37 -17.30 6.07
C VAL A 17 49.31 -17.01 7.14
N LEU A 18 49.63 -16.12 8.07
CA LEU A 18 48.68 -15.59 9.03
C LEU A 18 47.69 -14.71 8.26
N LEU A 19 46.43 -15.17 8.21
CA LEU A 19 45.27 -14.35 7.93
C LEU A 19 45.16 -13.31 9.05
N SER A 20 45.52 -12.06 8.77
CA SER A 20 45.00 -10.92 9.51
C SER A 20 43.52 -10.81 9.14
N GLY A 21 42.65 -11.32 10.01
CA GLY A 21 41.24 -10.98 9.98
C GLY A 21 41.09 -9.47 10.16
N CYS A 22 40.24 -8.87 9.35
CA CYS A 22 39.72 -7.54 9.62
C CYS A 22 39.06 -7.57 11.00
N VAL A 23 39.65 -6.83 11.94
CA VAL A 23 38.98 -6.37 13.15
C VAL A 23 38.13 -5.19 12.68
N SER A 24 36.81 -5.38 12.62
CA SER A 24 35.86 -4.28 12.44
C SER A 24 35.99 -3.30 13.60
N GLN A 25 36.04 -2.01 13.28
CA GLN A 25 35.97 -0.92 14.25
C GLN A 25 34.67 -1.02 15.06
N PRO A 26 34.68 -0.74 16.37
CA PRO A 26 33.48 -0.56 17.17
C PRO A 26 33.03 0.91 17.06
N GLY A 27 31.86 1.21 16.49
CA GLY A 27 31.36 2.58 16.54
C GLY A 27 30.08 2.94 15.80
N GLU A 28 29.73 2.28 14.69
CA GLU A 28 28.44 2.52 14.01
C GLU A 28 27.47 1.41 14.40
N THR A 29 26.51 1.73 15.26
CA THR A 29 25.33 0.89 15.43
C THR A 29 24.59 0.88 14.08
N PRO A 30 24.28 -0.28 13.51
CA PRO A 30 23.38 -0.34 12.35
C PRO A 30 22.10 0.41 12.72
N GLY A 31 21.70 1.36 11.89
CA GLY A 31 20.47 2.09 12.15
C GLY A 31 19.27 1.14 12.15
N THR A 32 18.29 1.44 13.01
CA THR A 32 17.04 0.69 13.12
C THR A 32 15.86 1.60 12.84
N GLY A 33 14.77 1.02 12.33
CA GLY A 33 13.48 1.68 12.18
C GLY A 33 12.37 0.87 12.85
N ARG A 34 11.30 1.56 13.27
CA ARG A 34 10.14 0.94 13.91
C ARG A 34 9.26 0.30 12.84
N PHE A 35 9.04 -1.00 12.92
CA PHE A 35 8.11 -1.73 12.07
C PHE A 35 6.84 -2.06 12.84
N VAL A 36 5.70 -1.72 12.26
CA VAL A 36 4.37 -1.97 12.82
C VAL A 36 3.58 -2.85 11.86
N LEU A 37 3.16 -4.03 12.30
CA LEU A 37 2.31 -4.94 11.54
C LEU A 37 0.85 -4.72 11.94
N LEU A 38 0.04 -4.32 10.97
CA LEU A 38 -1.40 -4.15 11.06
C LEU A 38 -2.09 -5.34 10.37
N ILE A 39 -3.22 -5.82 10.89
CA ILE A 39 -4.08 -6.82 10.24
C ILE A 39 -5.33 -6.11 9.71
N SER A 40 -5.74 -6.43 8.48
CA SER A 40 -7.00 -5.98 7.84
C SER A 40 -7.74 -7.16 7.19
N ASP A 41 -8.99 -6.92 6.80
CA ASP A 41 -9.80 -7.87 6.01
C ASP A 41 -10.72 -7.12 5.02
N ASP A 42 -11.22 -7.83 4.01
CA ASP A 42 -12.23 -7.31 3.08
C ASP A 42 -13.63 -7.88 3.39
N GLN A 43 -14.60 -6.97 3.49
CA GLN A 43 -16.01 -7.24 3.83
C GLN A 43 -16.67 -8.35 3.00
N THR A 44 -16.20 -8.55 1.77
CA THR A 44 -16.87 -9.43 0.80
C THR A 44 -16.70 -10.93 1.07
N ASN A 45 -15.76 -11.35 1.94
CA ASN A 45 -15.41 -12.77 2.13
C ASN A 45 -15.73 -13.35 3.52
N ILE A 46 -16.12 -12.53 4.51
CA ILE A 46 -16.35 -12.96 5.90
C ILE A 46 -17.82 -12.88 6.36
N GLY A 47 -18.74 -12.38 5.53
CA GLY A 47 -20.14 -12.12 5.90
C GLY A 47 -20.97 -13.32 6.38
N ASP A 48 -20.48 -14.55 6.22
CA ASP A 48 -21.10 -15.75 6.79
C ASP A 48 -20.81 -15.93 8.30
N PHE A 49 -19.80 -15.25 8.87
CA PHE A 49 -19.34 -15.44 10.25
C PHE A 49 -19.98 -14.44 11.22
N ASP A 50 -20.45 -14.93 12.37
CA ASP A 50 -20.88 -14.08 13.50
C ASP A 50 -19.68 -13.50 14.27
N SER A 51 -18.57 -14.25 14.32
CA SER A 51 -17.30 -13.83 14.92
C SER A 51 -16.19 -14.76 14.41
N LEU A 52 -14.99 -14.20 14.17
CA LEU A 52 -13.82 -14.96 13.76
C LEU A 52 -12.57 -14.49 14.51
N LEU A 53 -12.32 -15.12 15.64
CA LEU A 53 -11.19 -14.83 16.51
C LEU A 53 -9.94 -15.59 16.07
N VAL A 54 -8.92 -14.86 15.64
CA VAL A 54 -7.60 -15.39 15.29
C VAL A 54 -6.57 -14.92 16.30
N THR A 55 -5.92 -15.85 16.98
CA THR A 55 -4.82 -15.55 17.92
C THR A 55 -3.47 -15.80 17.26
N PHE A 56 -2.76 -14.73 16.90
CA PHE A 56 -1.41 -14.76 16.37
C PHE A 56 -0.39 -14.89 17.48
N SER A 57 0.58 -15.79 17.30
CA SER A 57 1.58 -16.06 18.33
C SER A 57 3.01 -15.75 17.91
N LYS A 58 3.25 -15.59 16.60
CA LYS A 58 4.60 -15.50 16.07
C LYS A 58 4.64 -14.92 14.65
N ALA A 59 5.60 -14.05 14.40
CA ALA A 59 5.96 -13.55 13.08
C ALA A 59 7.41 -13.90 12.73
N ARG A 60 7.68 -14.15 11.45
CA ARG A 60 9.03 -14.21 10.90
C ARG A 60 9.15 -13.23 9.74
N ILE A 61 10.16 -12.39 9.79
CA ILE A 61 10.39 -11.34 8.81
C ILE A 61 11.72 -11.62 8.11
N PHE A 62 11.72 -11.68 6.79
CA PHE A 62 12.85 -12.16 6.00
C PHE A 62 13.51 -11.01 5.25
N GLN A 63 14.80 -10.77 5.52
CA GLN A 63 15.59 -9.76 4.83
C GLN A 63 15.90 -10.22 3.39
N SER A 64 15.95 -9.27 2.46
CA SER A 64 16.26 -9.50 1.04
C SER A 64 17.78 -9.71 0.86
N GLY A 65 18.21 -10.85 0.28
CA GLY A 65 19.63 -11.12 -0.02
C GLY A 65 20.05 -12.60 0.02
N GLU A 66 21.29 -12.88 -0.43
CA GLU A 66 21.84 -14.22 -0.76
C GLU A 66 21.98 -15.23 0.41
N ALA A 67 21.55 -14.90 1.63
CA ALA A 67 21.54 -15.83 2.75
C ALA A 67 20.19 -16.01 3.46
N GLY A 68 19.09 -15.40 2.99
CA GLY A 68 17.73 -15.68 3.47
C GLY A 68 17.57 -15.68 5.00
N GLY A 69 18.21 -14.73 5.69
CA GLY A 69 18.07 -14.55 7.12
C GLY A 69 16.64 -14.12 7.48
N PHE A 70 16.12 -14.62 8.59
CA PHE A 70 14.86 -14.16 9.15
C PHE A 70 15.04 -13.80 10.61
N GLU A 71 14.31 -12.78 11.03
CA GLU A 71 14.12 -12.43 12.43
C GLU A 71 12.78 -13.02 12.89
N GLU A 72 12.79 -13.68 14.05
CA GLU A 72 11.60 -14.35 14.61
C GLU A 72 11.15 -13.63 15.88
N PHE A 73 9.88 -13.25 15.89
CA PHE A 73 9.25 -12.52 16.98
C PHE A 73 8.08 -13.36 17.51
N ASN A 74 8.11 -13.69 18.80
CA ASN A 74 6.99 -14.35 19.46
C ASN A 74 6.18 -13.30 20.20
N PHE A 75 4.87 -13.31 20.01
CA PHE A 75 3.94 -12.38 20.64
C PHE A 75 2.60 -13.09 20.88
N THR A 76 1.58 -12.40 21.35
CA THR A 76 0.22 -12.94 21.39
C THR A 76 -0.74 -11.80 21.14
N ALA A 77 -1.47 -11.86 20.02
CA ALA A 77 -2.48 -10.89 19.67
C ALA A 77 -3.71 -11.64 19.16
N THR A 78 -4.86 -11.39 19.77
CA THR A 78 -6.15 -11.95 19.33
C THR A 78 -6.92 -10.87 18.62
N VAL A 79 -7.32 -11.15 17.38
CA VAL A 79 -8.05 -10.24 16.51
C VAL A 79 -9.36 -10.90 16.11
N ASP A 80 -10.47 -10.19 16.21
CA ASP A 80 -11.71 -10.59 15.55
C ASP A 80 -11.72 -10.04 14.12
N LEU A 81 -11.55 -10.90 13.13
CA LEU A 81 -11.52 -10.46 11.73
C LEU A 81 -12.88 -9.88 11.28
N THR A 82 -13.99 -10.28 11.92
CA THR A 82 -15.32 -9.72 11.61
C THR A 82 -15.47 -8.25 12.03
N GLN A 83 -14.58 -7.74 12.88
CA GLN A 83 -14.56 -6.32 13.28
C GLN A 83 -13.68 -5.45 12.39
N LEU A 84 -12.92 -6.05 11.46
CA LEU A 84 -11.94 -5.37 10.60
C LEU A 84 -12.47 -5.14 9.18
N VAL A 85 -13.71 -4.69 9.10
CA VAL A 85 -14.43 -4.50 7.83
C VAL A 85 -14.04 -3.17 7.18
N GLY A 86 -13.75 -3.18 5.88
CA GLY A 86 -13.44 -1.97 5.11
C GLY A 86 -11.98 -1.55 5.25
N GLU A 87 -11.71 -0.28 5.58
CA GLU A 87 -10.34 0.24 5.75
C GLU A 87 -9.79 0.05 7.19
N LYS A 88 -10.58 -0.57 8.08
CA LYS A 88 -10.19 -0.81 9.47
C LYS A 88 -9.02 -1.79 9.54
N SER A 89 -8.01 -1.45 10.33
CA SER A 89 -6.88 -2.34 10.61
C SER A 89 -6.43 -2.24 12.06
N ILE A 90 -5.87 -3.32 12.61
CA ILE A 90 -5.42 -3.39 14.01
C ILE A 90 -3.95 -3.75 14.12
N GLU A 91 -3.21 -3.04 14.98
CA GLU A 91 -1.82 -3.36 15.28
C GLU A 91 -1.71 -4.67 16.08
N VAL A 92 -0.91 -5.60 15.56
CA VAL A 92 -0.65 -6.88 16.23
C VAL A 92 0.82 -7.05 16.64
N LEU A 93 1.73 -6.25 16.08
CA LEU A 93 3.15 -6.31 16.39
C LEU A 93 3.86 -5.00 16.07
N GLY A 94 4.48 -4.36 17.07
CA GLY A 94 5.43 -3.25 16.90
C GLY A 94 6.83 -3.66 17.35
N ILE A 95 7.84 -3.53 16.48
CA ILE A 95 9.23 -3.98 16.73
C ILE A 95 10.25 -3.08 16.05
N GLU A 96 11.49 -3.07 16.52
CA GLU A 96 12.62 -2.44 15.83
C GLU A 96 13.26 -3.44 14.85
N LEU A 97 13.44 -3.02 13.60
CA LEU A 97 14.13 -3.79 12.57
C LEU A 97 15.37 -3.04 12.09
N GLY A 98 16.41 -3.76 11.68
CA GLY A 98 17.59 -3.15 11.08
C GLY A 98 17.25 -2.51 9.73
N GLU A 99 17.94 -1.42 9.39
CA GLU A 99 17.79 -0.78 8.08
C GLU A 99 18.01 -1.77 6.93
N GLY A 100 17.13 -1.71 5.93
CA GLY A 100 17.27 -2.47 4.70
C GLY A 100 15.96 -3.02 4.14
N THR A 101 16.08 -3.76 3.04
CA THR A 101 14.92 -4.32 2.35
C THR A 101 14.57 -5.70 2.91
N TYR A 102 13.29 -5.91 3.17
CA TYR A 102 12.69 -7.18 3.55
C TYR A 102 11.79 -7.67 2.42
N SER A 103 11.56 -8.98 2.31
CA SER A 103 10.90 -9.61 1.13
C SER A 103 9.71 -10.48 1.47
N LYS A 104 9.59 -10.95 2.72
CA LYS A 104 8.57 -11.91 3.12
C LYS A 104 8.24 -11.79 4.60
N ILE A 105 6.96 -11.92 4.92
CA ILE A 105 6.42 -12.05 6.26
C ILE A 105 5.74 -13.41 6.38
N GLU A 106 6.04 -14.16 7.44
CA GLU A 106 5.28 -15.36 7.83
C GLU A 106 4.61 -15.13 9.18
N LEU A 107 3.29 -15.25 9.22
CA LEU A 107 2.48 -15.06 10.42
C LEU A 107 1.89 -16.40 10.86
N HIS A 108 2.01 -16.72 12.14
CA HIS A 108 1.52 -17.97 12.71
C HIS A 108 0.42 -17.71 13.72
N ALA A 109 -0.73 -18.35 13.52
CA ALA A 109 -1.79 -18.40 14.52
C ALA A 109 -1.61 -19.62 15.44
N SER A 110 -1.81 -19.41 16.74
CA SER A 110 -1.83 -20.48 17.75
C SER A 110 -3.24 -21.03 17.99
N GLU A 111 -4.27 -20.22 17.77
CA GLU A 111 -5.68 -20.59 17.96
C GLU A 111 -6.54 -19.81 16.96
N ILE A 112 -7.56 -20.47 16.41
CA ILE A 112 -8.57 -19.88 15.54
C ILE A 112 -9.92 -20.42 16.01
N LYS A 113 -10.88 -19.53 16.24
CA LYS A 113 -12.27 -19.88 16.57
C LYS A 113 -13.20 -19.07 15.68
N GLY A 114 -14.06 -19.75 14.93
CA GLY A 114 -15.07 -19.13 14.09
C GLY A 114 -16.46 -19.59 14.47
N TRP A 115 -17.43 -18.69 14.42
CA TRP A 115 -18.85 -18.99 14.63
C TRP A 115 -19.64 -18.57 13.40
N VAL A 116 -20.55 -19.43 12.96
CA VAL A 116 -21.47 -19.19 11.83
C VAL A 116 -22.86 -19.64 12.26
N GLY A 117 -23.83 -18.71 12.31
CA GLY A 117 -25.18 -19.00 12.81
C GLY A 117 -25.22 -19.50 14.26
N GLY A 118 -24.27 -19.06 15.10
CA GLY A 118 -24.12 -19.43 16.51
C GLY A 118 -23.48 -20.79 16.77
N GLU A 119 -23.11 -21.56 15.72
CA GLU A 119 -22.37 -22.81 15.85
C GLU A 119 -20.87 -22.60 15.57
N GLU A 120 -20.01 -23.23 16.37
CA GLU A 120 -18.55 -23.17 16.16
C GLU A 120 -18.16 -24.00 14.93
N VAL A 121 -17.51 -23.36 13.96
CA VAL A 121 -17.05 -23.98 12.71
C VAL A 121 -15.53 -24.17 12.70
N GLU A 122 -15.05 -25.15 11.94
CA GLU A 122 -13.61 -25.41 11.83
C GLU A 122 -12.97 -24.48 10.80
N VAL A 123 -12.05 -23.63 11.26
CA VAL A 123 -11.26 -22.72 10.41
C VAL A 123 -9.79 -23.08 10.52
N MET A 124 -9.13 -23.19 9.37
CA MET A 124 -7.73 -23.64 9.29
C MET A 124 -6.88 -22.70 8.42
N ILE A 125 -5.57 -22.64 8.71
CA ILE A 125 -4.60 -22.00 7.82
C ILE A 125 -3.93 -23.10 6.99
N PRO A 126 -4.11 -23.13 5.66
CA PRO A 126 -3.42 -24.06 4.78
C PRO A 126 -1.90 -23.92 4.94
N GLY A 127 -1.23 -25.00 5.34
CA GLY A 127 0.23 -24.99 5.57
C GLY A 127 0.68 -24.50 6.95
N GLY A 128 -0.26 -24.16 7.85
CA GLY A 128 0.00 -23.84 9.26
C GLY A 128 0.63 -22.47 9.52
N LYS A 129 0.67 -21.61 8.49
CA LYS A 129 1.16 -20.22 8.55
C LYS A 129 0.62 -19.42 7.37
N LEU A 130 0.30 -18.15 7.61
CA LEU A 130 0.02 -17.19 6.54
C LEU A 130 1.36 -16.65 6.05
N GLN A 131 1.58 -16.66 4.74
CA GLN A 131 2.83 -16.24 4.15
C GLN A 131 2.59 -15.21 3.06
N LEU A 132 3.19 -14.04 3.22
CA LEU A 132 3.11 -12.95 2.27
C LEU A 132 4.50 -12.64 1.72
N VAL A 133 4.64 -12.64 0.40
CA VAL A 133 5.89 -12.29 -0.29
C VAL A 133 5.69 -10.94 -0.98
N LYS A 134 5.93 -9.86 -0.25
CA LYS A 134 5.87 -8.48 -0.74
C LYS A 134 7.04 -7.70 -0.13
N PRO A 135 7.89 -7.06 -0.94
CA PRO A 135 9.04 -6.35 -0.42
C PRO A 135 8.62 -5.05 0.28
N PHE A 136 9.36 -4.69 1.32
CA PHE A 136 9.22 -3.43 2.06
C PHE A 136 10.58 -2.99 2.60
N GLU A 137 10.73 -1.71 2.90
CA GLU A 137 11.99 -1.11 3.37
C GLU A 137 11.82 -0.58 4.80
N ILE A 138 12.86 -0.78 5.59
CA ILE A 138 13.02 -0.17 6.90
C ILE A 138 14.10 0.88 6.78
N GLU A 139 13.75 2.11 7.10
CA GLU A 139 14.66 3.26 7.15
C GLU A 139 14.97 3.61 8.60
N THR A 140 16.18 4.13 8.83
CA THR A 140 16.64 4.46 10.19
C THR A 140 15.80 5.60 10.80
N GLY A 141 15.27 5.38 11.99
CA GLY A 141 14.45 6.35 12.74
C GLY A 141 13.05 6.57 12.19
N VAL A 142 12.59 5.75 11.24
CA VAL A 142 11.27 5.87 10.60
C VAL A 142 10.34 4.77 11.10
N THR A 143 9.05 5.10 11.27
CA THR A 143 8.00 4.09 11.51
C THR A 143 7.42 3.60 10.18
N THR A 144 7.69 2.34 9.85
CA THR A 144 7.09 1.63 8.71
C THR A 144 5.87 0.83 9.19
N LYS A 145 4.66 1.28 8.84
CA LYS A 145 3.42 0.51 9.03
C LYS A 145 3.20 -0.42 7.85
N PHE A 146 2.88 -1.69 8.11
CA PHE A 146 2.60 -2.71 7.10
C PHE A 146 1.26 -3.37 7.40
N VAL A 147 0.30 -3.19 6.50
CA VAL A 147 -1.01 -3.87 6.55
C VAL A 147 -0.90 -5.26 5.93
N PHE A 148 -1.37 -6.26 6.67
CA PHE A 148 -1.42 -7.65 6.28
C PHE A 148 -2.89 -8.08 6.20
N ASP A 149 -3.35 -8.21 4.96
CA ASP A 149 -4.74 -8.48 4.63
C ASP A 149 -5.01 -10.00 4.56
N ILE A 150 -6.10 -10.45 5.19
CA ILE A 150 -6.41 -11.88 5.38
C ILE A 150 -7.84 -12.19 4.95
N ASP A 151 -7.99 -12.88 3.81
CA ASP A 151 -9.28 -13.39 3.34
C ASP A 151 -9.68 -14.72 3.97
N VAL A 152 -10.99 -14.98 4.04
CA VAL A 152 -11.58 -16.26 4.45
C VAL A 152 -12.29 -16.93 3.28
N VAL A 153 -11.99 -18.21 3.00
CA VAL A 153 -12.60 -18.94 1.88
C VAL A 153 -13.20 -20.27 2.34
N LYS A 154 -14.49 -20.47 2.08
CA LYS A 154 -15.20 -21.73 2.36
C LYS A 154 -14.70 -22.88 1.47
N LYS A 155 -14.45 -24.04 2.05
CA LYS A 155 -13.88 -25.20 1.36
C LYS A 155 -14.96 -26.03 0.66
N GLY A 156 -15.39 -25.61 -0.52
CA GLY A 156 -16.39 -26.36 -1.29
C GLY A 156 -17.77 -26.37 -0.60
N GLN A 157 -18.39 -27.54 -0.44
CA GLN A 157 -19.70 -27.70 0.22
C GLN A 157 -19.60 -28.19 1.68
N THR A 158 -18.44 -28.00 2.34
CA THR A 158 -18.25 -28.37 3.75
C THR A 158 -18.30 -27.14 4.65
N ASP A 159 -18.54 -27.34 5.94
CA ASP A 159 -18.47 -26.30 6.99
C ASP A 159 -17.02 -26.08 7.47
N GLU A 160 -16.05 -26.17 6.54
CA GLU A 160 -14.63 -25.95 6.79
C GLU A 160 -14.18 -24.70 6.02
N TYR A 161 -13.37 -23.84 6.64
CA TYR A 161 -12.94 -22.56 6.06
C TYR A 161 -11.41 -22.42 6.10
N ASN A 162 -10.85 -21.71 5.11
CA ASN A 162 -9.42 -21.44 5.01
C ASN A 162 -9.12 -19.95 5.13
N LEU A 163 -8.15 -19.58 5.96
CA LEU A 163 -7.56 -18.24 5.96
C LEU A 163 -6.43 -18.15 4.92
N LEU A 164 -6.47 -17.11 4.08
CA LEU A 164 -5.52 -16.88 2.99
C LEU A 164 -5.03 -15.42 2.99
N PRO A 165 -3.73 -15.17 2.76
CA PRO A 165 -3.23 -13.79 2.67
C PRO A 165 -3.56 -13.17 1.30
N VAL A 166 -3.90 -11.88 1.28
CA VAL A 166 -4.23 -11.13 0.06
C VAL A 166 -3.08 -10.20 -0.34
N ILE A 167 -2.30 -10.61 -1.33
CA ILE A 167 -1.06 -9.89 -1.70
C ILE A 167 -1.31 -8.48 -2.26
N ALA A 168 -2.42 -8.31 -2.99
CA ALA A 168 -2.77 -7.04 -3.61
C ALA A 168 -3.07 -5.96 -2.57
N LYS A 169 -3.77 -6.33 -1.48
CA LYS A 169 -4.24 -5.44 -0.41
C LYS A 169 -3.29 -5.30 0.77
N SER A 170 -2.42 -6.28 0.98
CA SER A 170 -1.35 -6.17 1.99
C SER A 170 -0.24 -5.22 1.51
N GLY A 171 0.37 -4.38 2.35
CA GLY A 171 1.48 -3.51 1.96
C GLY A 171 1.83 -2.44 3.00
N THR A 172 2.88 -1.65 2.74
CA THR A 172 3.20 -0.51 3.62
C THR A 172 2.22 0.64 3.43
N VAL A 173 1.71 1.19 4.54
CA VAL A 173 0.78 2.33 4.52
C VAL A 173 1.53 3.58 4.97
N GLY A 174 1.53 4.60 4.10
CA GLY A 174 2.30 5.84 4.29
C GLY A 174 3.81 5.61 4.19
N LYS A 175 4.51 6.36 3.35
CA LYS A 175 5.96 6.44 3.49
C LYS A 175 6.27 7.33 4.70
N GLY A 176 6.89 6.74 5.71
CA GLY A 176 7.68 7.40 6.75
C GLY A 176 7.23 8.77 7.20
N LEU A 177 6.27 8.80 8.13
CA LEU A 177 5.95 10.02 8.86
C LEU A 177 7.08 10.27 9.86
N LYS A 178 7.78 11.41 9.69
CA LYS A 178 8.39 12.08 10.84
C LYS A 178 7.23 12.67 11.65
N GLU A 179 7.24 12.44 12.96
CA GLU A 179 6.28 13.06 13.87
C GLU A 179 6.41 14.58 13.76
N GLU A 180 5.50 15.22 13.03
CA GLU A 180 4.99 16.57 13.28
C GLU A 180 3.85 16.88 12.27
N GLU A 181 2.72 17.33 12.82
CA GLU A 181 1.48 17.82 12.18
C GLU A 181 0.57 16.80 11.47
N PHE A 182 -0.36 16.22 12.25
CA PHE A 182 -1.69 15.83 11.78
C PHE A 182 -2.63 17.01 12.09
N GLU A 183 -3.12 17.70 11.07
CA GLU A 183 -4.45 18.31 11.12
C GLU A 183 -5.39 17.31 10.43
N GLU A 184 -6.45 16.90 11.12
CA GLU A 184 -7.48 16.00 10.57
C GLU A 184 -8.30 16.78 9.55
N GLU A 185 -8.34 16.32 8.30
CA GLU A 185 -9.22 16.88 7.26
C GLU A 185 -10.67 16.45 7.56
N GLU A 186 -11.61 17.39 7.62
CA GLU A 186 -13.04 17.15 7.93
C GLU A 186 -13.79 16.52 6.75
N CYS A 187 -13.32 16.70 5.51
CA CYS A 187 -13.93 16.12 4.31
C CYS A 187 -12.87 15.77 3.25
N THR A 188 -13.12 14.74 2.44
CA THR A 188 -12.29 14.39 1.27
C THR A 188 -13.06 14.46 -0.04
N ILE A 189 -14.40 14.38 0.04
CA ILE A 189 -15.33 14.50 -1.09
C ILE A 189 -16.54 15.34 -0.66
N ASP A 190 -17.24 15.94 -1.62
CA ASP A 190 -18.44 16.76 -1.36
C ASP A 190 -19.57 16.00 -0.64
N GLU A 191 -19.60 14.67 -0.76
CA GLU A 191 -20.58 13.80 -0.10
C GLU A 191 -20.34 13.65 1.42
N ASP A 192 -19.16 14.07 1.89
CA ASP A 192 -18.82 14.11 3.32
C ASP A 192 -19.41 15.37 4.01
N CYS A 193 -19.91 16.34 3.24
CA CYS A 193 -20.45 17.62 3.73
C CYS A 193 -21.99 17.67 3.76
N GLU A 194 -22.57 18.56 4.58
CA GLU A 194 -24.03 18.70 4.69
C GLU A 194 -24.69 19.25 3.41
N GLU A 195 -26.01 19.07 3.25
CA GLU A 195 -26.75 19.61 2.10
C GLU A 195 -26.55 21.14 1.98
N ASN A 196 -25.94 21.57 0.87
CA ASN A 196 -25.57 22.94 0.49
C ASN A 196 -24.14 23.41 0.87
N GLU A 197 -23.27 22.49 1.26
CA GLU A 197 -21.84 22.71 1.44
C GLU A 197 -21.02 21.94 0.38
N VAL A 198 -19.78 22.37 0.13
CA VAL A 198 -18.83 21.68 -0.76
C VAL A 198 -17.47 21.53 -0.07
N CYS A 199 -16.79 20.43 -0.35
CA CYS A 199 -15.50 20.14 0.26
C CYS A 199 -14.39 20.91 -0.48
N VAL A 200 -13.73 21.82 0.23
CA VAL A 200 -12.64 22.64 -0.28
C VAL A 200 -11.45 22.51 0.65
N ASP A 201 -10.36 21.92 0.15
CA ASP A 201 -9.10 21.76 0.88
C ASP A 201 -9.24 21.14 2.28
N GLY A 202 -10.18 20.19 2.44
CA GLY A 202 -10.37 19.45 3.69
C GLY A 202 -11.42 20.05 4.65
N GLU A 203 -12.09 21.15 4.29
CA GLU A 203 -13.16 21.78 5.08
C GLU A 203 -14.46 21.96 4.25
N CYS A 204 -15.63 21.84 4.90
CA CYS A 204 -16.94 22.04 4.26
C CYS A 204 -17.33 23.53 4.24
N GLU A 205 -17.56 24.10 3.05
CA GLU A 205 -17.94 25.52 2.87
C GLU A 205 -19.37 25.72 2.32
N GLU A 206 -20.19 26.60 2.92
CA GLU A 206 -21.57 26.94 2.48
C GLU A 206 -21.63 27.68 1.12
N LEU A 207 -22.51 27.23 0.21
CA LEU A 207 -22.75 27.86 -1.10
C LEU A 207 -23.70 29.08 -1.01
N GLU A 208 -23.17 30.31 -1.02
CA GLU A 208 -24.00 31.52 -1.21
C GLU A 208 -24.49 31.67 -2.68
N GLU A 209 -25.80 31.76 -2.87
CA GLU A 209 -26.50 31.85 -4.17
C GLU A 209 -25.90 32.83 -5.21
N LYS A 210 -25.30 32.27 -6.27
CA LYS A 210 -25.38 32.80 -7.64
C LYS A 210 -24.91 31.79 -8.68
N THR A 211 -25.81 31.34 -9.54
CA THR A 211 -25.46 30.56 -10.73
C THR A 211 -24.92 31.50 -11.83
N GLU A 212 -23.74 31.20 -12.34
CA GLU A 212 -23.03 31.94 -13.40
C GLU A 212 -23.38 31.40 -14.81
N CYS A 213 -23.80 30.15 -14.94
CA CYS A 213 -24.31 29.53 -16.18
C CYS A 213 -25.33 28.42 -15.90
N ASP A 214 -26.21 28.09 -16.85
CA ASP A 214 -27.09 26.91 -16.79
C ASP A 214 -26.78 25.91 -17.93
N SER A 215 -25.98 26.33 -18.92
CA SER A 215 -25.53 25.52 -20.06
C SER A 215 -24.23 26.07 -20.66
N ASP A 216 -23.52 25.25 -21.44
CA ASP A 216 -22.27 25.66 -22.11
C ASP A 216 -22.43 26.85 -23.07
N GLU A 217 -23.66 27.12 -23.55
CA GLU A 217 -23.95 28.27 -24.42
C GLU A 217 -23.93 29.61 -23.66
N ASP A 218 -23.97 29.57 -22.33
CA ASP A 218 -23.94 30.75 -21.46
C ASP A 218 -22.50 31.21 -21.14
N CYS A 219 -21.49 30.42 -21.52
CA CYS A 219 -20.07 30.68 -21.25
C CYS A 219 -19.32 31.25 -22.47
N GLU A 220 -18.18 31.91 -22.24
CA GLU A 220 -17.37 32.48 -23.33
C GLU A 220 -16.68 31.37 -24.18
N GLU A 221 -16.18 31.73 -25.37
CA GLU A 221 -15.49 30.77 -26.24
C GLU A 221 -14.28 30.14 -25.51
N ASN A 222 -14.33 28.82 -25.31
CA ASN A 222 -13.39 27.95 -24.55
C ASN A 222 -13.67 27.77 -23.05
N GLU A 223 -14.89 28.03 -22.61
CA GLU A 223 -15.39 27.69 -21.27
C GLU A 223 -16.56 26.67 -21.36
N VAL A 224 -16.72 25.84 -20.33
CA VAL A 224 -17.77 24.80 -20.21
C VAL A 224 -18.48 25.01 -18.88
N CYS A 225 -19.81 24.88 -18.87
CA CYS A 225 -20.62 25.08 -17.68
C CYS A 225 -20.58 23.83 -16.80
N VAL A 226 -19.97 23.94 -15.63
CA VAL A 226 -19.85 22.84 -14.66
C VAL A 226 -20.38 23.33 -13.32
N TYR A 227 -21.42 22.67 -12.82
CA TYR A 227 -22.11 23.03 -11.56
C TYR A 227 -22.48 24.51 -11.48
N ASN A 228 -23.04 25.02 -12.57
CA ASN A 228 -23.50 26.39 -12.71
C ASN A 228 -22.40 27.47 -12.67
N VAL A 229 -21.14 27.10 -12.94
CA VAL A 229 -20.00 28.01 -13.05
C VAL A 229 -19.27 27.80 -14.38
N CYS A 230 -18.92 28.89 -15.08
CA CYS A 230 -18.16 28.81 -16.33
C CYS A 230 -16.69 28.52 -16.03
N LYS A 231 -16.21 27.31 -16.35
CA LYS A 231 -14.82 26.91 -16.16
C LYS A 231 -14.10 26.86 -17.50
N LYS A 232 -12.87 27.37 -17.57
CA LYS A 232 -12.01 27.24 -18.75
C LYS A 232 -11.75 25.77 -19.05
N ASN A 233 -11.92 25.39 -20.32
CA ASN A 233 -11.67 24.05 -20.80
C ASN A 233 -10.14 23.81 -20.92
N GLU A 234 -9.48 23.67 -19.77
CA GLU A 234 -8.12 23.18 -19.67
C GLU A 234 -8.17 21.75 -19.13
N THR A 235 -8.23 20.76 -20.02
CA THR A 235 -7.62 19.47 -19.70
C THR A 235 -6.11 19.70 -19.65
N VAL A 236 -5.59 20.13 -18.50
CA VAL A 236 -4.16 20.00 -18.23
C VAL A 236 -3.94 18.51 -17.98
N SER A 237 -3.63 17.78 -19.06
CA SER A 237 -2.94 16.51 -18.93
C SER A 237 -1.61 16.84 -18.26
N MET A 238 -1.52 16.63 -16.95
CA MET A 238 -0.28 16.77 -16.21
C MET A 238 0.70 15.72 -16.75
N THR A 239 1.65 16.17 -17.58
CA THR A 239 2.67 15.32 -18.23
C THR A 239 4.06 15.80 -17.87
N GLY A 240 5.00 14.86 -17.78
CA GLY A 240 6.43 15.14 -17.64
C GLY A 240 7.22 14.58 -18.82
N ASP A 241 8.40 15.14 -19.07
CA ASP A 241 9.33 14.70 -20.12
C ASP A 241 10.07 13.44 -19.64
N PHE A 242 10.02 12.36 -20.41
CA PHE A 242 10.74 11.11 -20.15
C PHE A 242 11.82 10.85 -21.20
N VAL A 243 13.07 10.79 -20.76
CA VAL A 243 14.25 10.58 -21.61
C VAL A 243 14.92 9.26 -21.24
N LEU A 244 14.89 8.29 -22.16
CA LEU A 244 15.59 7.00 -22.00
C LEU A 244 16.98 7.08 -22.64
N LEU A 245 17.99 6.81 -21.84
CA LEU A 245 19.40 6.79 -22.21
C LEU A 245 19.93 5.34 -22.16
N VAL A 246 20.89 4.97 -23.01
CA VAL A 246 21.58 3.68 -22.98
C VAL A 246 23.07 3.90 -22.73
N SER A 247 23.64 3.14 -21.79
CA SER A 247 25.07 3.12 -21.44
C SER A 247 25.57 1.69 -21.25
N ASP A 248 26.89 1.51 -21.10
CA ASP A 248 27.56 0.25 -20.74
C ASP A 248 28.56 0.48 -19.59
N LYS A 249 28.57 -0.41 -18.58
CA LYS A 249 29.59 -0.38 -17.51
C LYS A 249 30.88 -1.05 -17.97
N GLU A 250 31.98 -0.30 -17.87
CA GLU A 250 33.33 -0.77 -18.17
C GLU A 250 33.74 -1.94 -17.25
N ALA A 251 33.71 -3.16 -17.79
CA ALA A 251 34.46 -4.31 -17.28
C ALA A 251 34.52 -5.51 -18.25
N ASP A 252 33.61 -5.66 -19.23
CA ASP A 252 33.55 -6.88 -20.07
C ASP A 252 33.43 -6.64 -21.59
N ILE A 253 33.39 -5.38 -22.06
CA ILE A 253 33.33 -5.06 -23.50
C ILE A 253 34.70 -4.81 -24.15
N SER A 254 35.80 -4.76 -23.38
CA SER A 254 37.15 -4.49 -23.89
C SER A 254 37.68 -5.52 -24.91
N ASP A 255 37.06 -6.70 -24.96
CA ASP A 255 37.36 -7.73 -25.95
C ASP A 255 36.75 -7.41 -27.34
N PHE A 256 35.79 -6.49 -27.44
CA PHE A 256 35.12 -6.10 -28.69
C PHE A 256 35.83 -4.92 -29.36
N ASP A 257 36.02 -5.01 -30.68
CA ASP A 257 36.44 -3.88 -31.51
C ASP A 257 35.25 -2.96 -31.84
N SER A 258 34.02 -3.50 -31.85
CA SER A 258 32.76 -2.79 -32.02
C SER A 258 31.61 -3.72 -31.65
N LEU A 259 30.57 -3.18 -31.00
CA LEU A 259 29.35 -3.90 -30.65
C LEU A 259 28.13 -3.03 -30.91
N ILE A 260 27.57 -3.19 -32.10
CA ILE A 260 26.39 -2.44 -32.54
C ILE A 260 25.12 -3.20 -32.14
N VAL A 261 24.20 -2.51 -31.47
CA VAL A 261 22.89 -3.02 -31.07
C VAL A 261 21.80 -2.15 -31.69
N ASP A 262 20.96 -2.77 -32.52
CA ASP A 262 19.80 -2.12 -33.13
C ASP A 262 18.57 -2.35 -32.27
N PHE A 263 17.84 -1.27 -31.95
CA PHE A 263 16.59 -1.32 -31.21
C PHE A 263 15.38 -1.12 -32.14
N SER A 264 14.26 -1.75 -31.78
CA SER A 264 13.01 -1.66 -32.55
C SER A 264 11.91 -0.93 -31.80
N LYS A 265 11.80 -1.14 -30.49
CA LYS A 265 10.76 -0.52 -29.66
C LYS A 265 11.17 -0.45 -28.19
N ALA A 266 10.62 0.54 -27.50
CA ALA A 266 10.68 0.71 -26.06
C ALA A 266 9.27 0.58 -25.48
N ARG A 267 9.14 0.01 -24.29
CA ARG A 267 7.87 -0.02 -23.54
C ARG A 267 8.09 0.48 -22.13
N VAL A 268 7.18 1.32 -21.65
CA VAL A 268 7.19 1.87 -20.31
C VAL A 268 5.88 1.48 -19.61
N PHE A 269 5.97 0.86 -18.43
CA PHE A 269 4.81 0.26 -17.75
C PHE A 269 4.43 1.09 -16.53
N ARG A 270 3.16 1.49 -16.45
CA ARG A 270 2.61 2.21 -15.31
C ARG A 270 2.44 1.26 -14.13
N GLN A 271 2.72 1.72 -12.92
CA GLN A 271 2.57 0.94 -11.70
C GLN A 271 1.09 0.83 -11.33
N GLY A 272 0.59 -0.39 -11.13
CA GLY A 272 -0.82 -0.65 -10.77
C GLY A 272 -1.71 -1.11 -11.94
N ASP A 273 -1.27 -0.91 -13.19
CA ASP A 273 -2.02 -1.36 -14.37
C ASP A 273 -1.49 -2.70 -14.90
N GLU A 274 -2.23 -3.79 -14.69
CA GLU A 274 -1.80 -5.15 -15.10
C GLU A 274 -1.58 -5.33 -16.62
N LEU A 275 -2.08 -4.39 -17.45
CA LEU A 275 -1.89 -4.37 -18.91
C LEU A 275 -1.46 -2.99 -19.47
N GLY A 276 -1.27 -1.98 -18.63
CA GLY A 276 -1.00 -0.59 -19.03
C GLY A 276 0.48 -0.35 -19.33
N PHE A 277 0.87 -0.49 -20.60
CA PHE A 277 2.17 -0.01 -21.07
C PHE A 277 2.02 0.92 -22.25
N GLU A 278 2.87 1.94 -22.28
CA GLU A 278 3.03 2.80 -23.44
C GLU A 278 4.16 2.22 -24.31
N GLU A 279 3.87 1.95 -25.59
CA GLU A 279 4.82 1.40 -26.55
C GLU A 279 5.26 2.47 -27.54
N PHE A 280 6.57 2.64 -27.65
CA PHE A 280 7.19 3.60 -28.55
C PHE A 280 8.06 2.87 -29.57
N SER A 281 7.85 3.17 -30.85
CA SER A 281 8.71 2.67 -31.92
C SER A 281 10.01 3.47 -31.94
N ILE A 282 11.14 2.77 -31.85
CA ILE A 282 12.49 3.35 -31.95
C ILE A 282 13.28 2.67 -33.06
N GLU A 283 12.59 2.18 -34.09
CA GLU A 283 13.18 1.52 -35.25
C GLU A 283 14.21 2.43 -35.95
N GLY A 284 15.41 1.90 -36.18
CA GLY A 284 16.52 2.66 -36.76
C GLY A 284 17.47 3.28 -35.72
N THR A 285 17.17 3.12 -34.43
CA THR A 285 18.10 3.47 -33.34
C THR A 285 19.17 2.38 -33.22
N SER A 286 20.40 2.73 -33.55
CA SER A 286 21.58 1.87 -33.50
C SER A 286 22.57 2.46 -32.52
N VAL A 287 22.95 1.70 -31.50
CA VAL A 287 23.92 2.11 -30.48
C VAL A 287 25.15 1.23 -30.56
N ASP A 288 26.33 1.81 -30.75
CA ASP A 288 27.58 1.08 -30.55
C ASP A 288 27.94 1.14 -29.06
N LEU A 289 27.78 0.01 -28.36
CA LEU A 289 28.05 -0.09 -26.93
C LEU A 289 29.52 0.16 -26.59
N THR A 290 30.44 0.06 -27.56
CA THR A 290 31.85 0.42 -27.36
C THR A 290 32.10 1.93 -27.30
N GLU A 291 31.13 2.75 -27.74
CA GLU A 291 31.22 4.22 -27.73
C GLU A 291 30.47 4.87 -26.55
N VAL A 292 29.61 4.11 -25.85
CA VAL A 292 28.78 4.57 -24.73
C VAL A 292 29.17 3.89 -23.40
N ILE A 293 30.46 3.92 -23.08
CA ILE A 293 31.04 3.29 -21.90
C ILE A 293 31.12 4.28 -20.73
N GLY A 294 30.83 3.81 -19.51
CA GLY A 294 30.97 4.59 -18.28
C GLY A 294 29.85 5.62 -18.13
N GLU A 295 30.22 6.88 -17.96
CA GLU A 295 29.28 8.01 -17.85
C GLU A 295 28.68 8.44 -19.19
N LYS A 296 29.19 7.90 -20.31
CA LYS A 296 28.66 8.20 -21.65
C LYS A 296 27.37 7.41 -21.86
N ALA A 297 26.28 8.13 -22.07
CA ALA A 297 25.00 7.55 -22.46
C ALA A 297 24.44 8.24 -23.70
N ILE A 298 23.69 7.50 -24.52
CA ILE A 298 23.01 8.03 -25.70
C ILE A 298 21.50 7.96 -25.54
N THR A 299 20.80 9.01 -25.92
CA THR A 299 19.33 9.03 -25.89
C THR A 299 18.77 8.10 -26.96
N VAL A 300 17.91 7.17 -26.54
CA VAL A 300 17.21 6.23 -27.44
C VAL A 300 15.71 6.48 -27.48
N LEU A 301 15.15 7.21 -26.51
CA LEU A 301 13.75 7.65 -26.49
C LEU A 301 13.65 9.01 -25.78
N ASN A 302 12.82 9.91 -26.30
CA ASN A 302 12.41 11.15 -25.63
C ASN A 302 10.92 11.38 -25.93
N VAL A 303 10.06 11.32 -24.91
CA VAL A 303 8.59 11.35 -25.01
C VAL A 303 7.97 12.01 -23.77
N GLU A 304 6.78 12.57 -23.89
CA GLU A 304 5.99 13.01 -22.74
C GLU A 304 5.14 11.86 -22.20
N LEU A 305 5.16 11.65 -20.88
CA LEU A 305 4.37 10.63 -20.18
C LEU A 305 3.41 11.30 -19.19
N SER A 306 2.27 10.67 -18.93
CA SER A 306 1.34 11.13 -17.89
C SER A 306 1.99 11.09 -16.51
N GLU A 307 1.66 12.04 -15.64
CA GLU A 307 2.10 12.03 -14.25
C GLU A 307 1.73 10.72 -13.55
N GLY A 308 2.66 10.22 -12.73
CA GLY A 308 2.44 9.04 -11.89
C GLY A 308 3.63 8.09 -11.84
N TRP A 309 3.40 6.94 -11.20
CA TRP A 309 4.41 5.93 -10.97
C TRP A 309 4.51 4.93 -12.12
N TYR A 310 5.73 4.60 -12.50
CA TYR A 310 6.10 3.59 -13.50
C TYR A 310 7.09 2.63 -12.86
N ASN A 311 7.05 1.34 -13.21
CA ASN A 311 7.85 0.32 -12.51
C ASN A 311 8.75 -0.52 -13.41
N LYS A 312 8.61 -0.39 -14.73
CA LYS A 312 9.34 -1.25 -15.67
C LYS A 312 9.56 -0.55 -17.00
N VAL A 313 10.77 -0.72 -17.53
CA VAL A 313 11.17 -0.32 -18.89
C VAL A 313 11.65 -1.55 -19.65
N GLU A 314 11.14 -1.75 -20.87
CA GLU A 314 11.62 -2.79 -21.80
C GLU A 314 12.23 -2.16 -23.06
N LEU A 315 13.40 -2.66 -23.49
CA LEU A 315 14.05 -2.34 -24.76
C LEU A 315 14.12 -3.58 -25.63
N HIS A 316 13.51 -3.53 -26.82
CA HIS A 316 13.51 -4.64 -27.76
C HIS A 316 14.63 -4.51 -28.78
N VAL A 317 15.51 -5.51 -28.80
CA VAL A 317 16.66 -5.58 -29.71
C VAL A 317 16.26 -6.29 -31.00
N SER A 318 16.41 -5.62 -32.13
CA SER A 318 16.13 -6.18 -33.46
C SER A 318 17.32 -6.89 -34.08
N ALA A 319 18.54 -6.41 -33.82
CA ALA A 319 19.76 -7.03 -34.31
C ALA A 319 20.97 -6.64 -33.45
N THR A 320 22.00 -7.49 -33.50
CA THR A 320 23.29 -7.25 -32.84
C THR A 320 24.43 -7.62 -33.79
N ASN A 321 25.46 -6.80 -33.84
CA ASN A 321 26.66 -7.07 -34.61
C ASN A 321 27.92 -6.83 -33.75
N GLY A 322 28.51 -7.92 -33.26
CA GLY A 322 29.73 -7.88 -32.46
C GLY A 322 30.96 -8.29 -33.28
N ILE A 323 32.04 -7.52 -33.16
CA ILE A 323 33.35 -7.82 -33.76
C ILE A 323 34.37 -7.94 -32.62
N VAL A 324 35.11 -9.05 -32.61
CA VAL A 324 36.20 -9.31 -31.64
C VAL A 324 37.45 -9.71 -32.43
N ASN A 325 38.53 -8.94 -32.30
CA ASN A 325 39.78 -9.13 -33.05
C ASN A 325 39.57 -9.23 -34.59
N GLY A 326 38.71 -8.39 -35.15
CA GLY A 326 38.37 -8.33 -36.57
C GLY A 326 37.48 -9.46 -37.10
N SER A 327 37.01 -10.36 -36.23
CA SER A 327 36.10 -11.46 -36.58
C SER A 327 34.72 -11.25 -35.98
N SER A 328 33.68 -11.52 -36.77
CA SER A 328 32.29 -11.45 -36.28
C SER A 328 32.03 -12.56 -35.26
N VAL A 329 31.47 -12.15 -34.11
CA VAL A 329 31.05 -13.05 -33.02
C VAL A 329 29.54 -12.99 -32.87
N LYS A 330 28.95 -14.09 -32.37
CA LYS A 330 27.51 -14.15 -32.13
C LYS A 330 27.21 -13.52 -30.77
N VAL A 331 26.33 -12.53 -30.77
CA VAL A 331 25.78 -11.91 -29.56
C VAL A 331 24.29 -12.22 -29.54
N ASP A 332 23.81 -12.79 -28.44
CA ASP A 332 22.43 -13.18 -28.26
C ASP A 332 21.76 -12.28 -27.21
N VAL A 333 20.47 -12.00 -27.39
CA VAL A 333 19.60 -11.47 -26.33
C VAL A 333 18.64 -12.60 -25.96
N PRO A 334 18.90 -13.37 -24.89
CA PRO A 334 18.17 -14.62 -24.62
C PRO A 334 16.65 -14.47 -24.53
N SER A 335 16.18 -13.31 -24.07
CA SER A 335 14.77 -12.94 -23.91
C SER A 335 14.17 -12.21 -25.13
N GLY A 336 14.98 -11.89 -26.16
CA GLY A 336 14.61 -11.02 -27.28
C GLY A 336 14.34 -9.56 -26.92
N ARG A 337 14.45 -9.21 -25.63
CA ARG A 337 14.29 -7.86 -25.07
C ARG A 337 15.09 -7.73 -23.78
N LEU A 338 15.59 -6.54 -23.49
CA LEU A 338 16.19 -6.18 -22.21
C LEU A 338 15.09 -5.55 -21.35
N GLN A 339 15.06 -5.84 -20.05
CA GLN A 339 14.06 -5.28 -19.14
C GLN A 339 14.69 -4.91 -17.81
N VAL A 340 14.29 -3.77 -17.26
CA VAL A 340 14.63 -3.33 -15.91
C VAL A 340 13.31 -3.08 -15.17
N ILE A 341 13.17 -3.68 -14.00
CA ILE A 341 12.02 -3.48 -13.11
C ILE A 341 12.54 -2.60 -11.98
N ARG A 342 12.31 -1.30 -12.08
CA ARG A 342 12.72 -0.30 -11.11
C ARG A 342 11.68 0.82 -11.08
N PRO A 343 11.09 1.15 -9.92
CA PRO A 343 10.11 2.20 -9.82
C PRO A 343 10.73 3.57 -10.07
N PHE A 344 10.03 4.41 -10.82
CA PHE A 344 10.31 5.83 -11.02
C PHE A 344 9.00 6.60 -11.17
N LYS A 345 9.03 7.89 -10.82
CA LYS A 345 7.86 8.77 -10.92
C LYS A 345 8.09 9.77 -12.06
N ILE A 346 7.05 10.03 -12.85
CA ILE A 346 6.98 11.16 -13.76
C ILE A 346 6.24 12.27 -13.03
N GLU A 347 6.85 13.46 -12.95
CA GLU A 347 6.26 14.66 -12.33
C GLU A 347 5.85 15.66 -13.42
N SER A 348 4.75 16.36 -13.20
CA SER A 348 4.20 17.29 -14.19
C SER A 348 5.17 18.44 -14.48
N GLY A 349 5.53 18.62 -15.75
CA GLY A 349 6.44 19.70 -16.19
C GLY A 349 7.92 19.47 -15.90
N GLU A 350 8.31 18.30 -15.35
CA GLU A 350 9.70 17.96 -15.06
C GLU A 350 10.30 16.96 -16.07
N GLU A 351 11.63 16.99 -16.22
CA GLU A 351 12.39 16.06 -17.06
C GLU A 351 12.94 14.89 -16.24
N THR A 352 12.49 13.68 -16.53
CA THR A 352 12.96 12.42 -15.94
C THR A 352 13.90 11.69 -16.91
N LYS A 353 15.19 11.62 -16.57
CA LYS A 353 16.21 10.88 -17.35
C LYS A 353 16.44 9.50 -16.77
N PHE A 354 16.11 8.44 -17.50
CA PHE A 354 16.37 7.05 -17.11
C PHE A 354 17.54 6.47 -17.92
N VAL A 355 18.61 6.06 -17.24
CA VAL A 355 19.74 5.36 -17.86
C VAL A 355 19.50 3.85 -17.81
N PHE A 356 19.67 3.20 -18.96
CA PHE A 356 19.54 1.77 -19.16
C PHE A 356 20.94 1.20 -19.40
N ASP A 357 21.54 0.64 -18.35
CA ASP A 357 22.90 0.10 -18.38
C ASP A 357 22.88 -1.34 -18.89
N ILE A 358 23.60 -1.59 -19.98
CA ILE A 358 23.69 -2.89 -20.65
C ILE A 358 25.08 -3.48 -20.37
N HIS A 359 25.14 -4.79 -20.23
CA HIS A 359 26.38 -5.50 -19.98
C HIS A 359 26.47 -6.78 -20.82
N VAL A 360 27.68 -7.12 -21.27
CA VAL A 360 27.97 -8.23 -22.17
C VAL A 360 28.63 -9.38 -21.40
N VAL A 361 28.04 -10.57 -21.43
CA VAL A 361 28.58 -11.76 -20.73
C VAL A 361 28.96 -12.85 -21.71
N ARG A 362 30.20 -13.35 -21.67
CA ARG A 362 30.64 -14.48 -22.49
C ARG A 362 29.98 -15.80 -22.08
N LYS A 363 29.50 -16.57 -23.04
CA LYS A 363 28.79 -17.85 -22.83
C LYS A 363 29.77 -19.01 -22.66
N GLY A 364 30.25 -19.21 -21.43
CA GLY A 364 31.14 -20.31 -21.08
C GLY A 364 32.45 -20.29 -21.90
N PHE A 365 32.90 -21.45 -22.40
CA PHE A 365 34.11 -21.56 -23.24
C PHE A 365 33.86 -21.37 -24.74
N THR A 366 32.70 -20.84 -25.13
CA THR A 366 32.34 -20.61 -26.54
C THR A 366 32.72 -19.20 -26.99
N ASN A 367 32.65 -18.92 -28.30
CA ASN A 367 32.80 -17.57 -28.86
C ASN A 367 31.42 -16.89 -29.06
N GLU A 368 30.50 -17.13 -28.13
CA GLU A 368 29.16 -16.52 -28.09
C GLU A 368 29.03 -15.65 -26.84
N TYR A 369 28.26 -14.57 -26.93
CA TYR A 369 28.03 -13.60 -25.85
C TYR A 369 26.54 -13.35 -25.64
N ASN A 370 26.15 -12.93 -24.44
CA ASN A 370 24.77 -12.55 -24.10
C ASN A 370 24.73 -11.11 -23.60
N LEU A 371 23.77 -10.32 -24.07
CA LEU A 371 23.45 -9.03 -23.45
C LEU A 371 22.56 -9.25 -22.22
N ARG A 372 22.86 -8.54 -21.13
CA ARG A 372 22.08 -8.53 -19.89
C ARG A 372 21.97 -7.09 -19.35
N PRO A 373 20.80 -6.69 -18.82
CA PRO A 373 20.69 -5.41 -18.14
C PRO A 373 21.39 -5.44 -16.78
N VAL A 374 21.99 -4.31 -16.37
CA VAL A 374 22.58 -4.12 -15.04
C VAL A 374 21.57 -3.39 -14.15
N ILE A 375 20.79 -4.16 -13.40
CA ILE A 375 19.65 -3.64 -12.63
C ILE A 375 20.06 -2.57 -11.61
N GLY A 376 21.20 -2.75 -10.92
CA GLY A 376 21.68 -1.80 -9.90
C GLY A 376 22.26 -0.49 -10.44
N LYS A 377 22.52 -0.40 -11.75
CA LYS A 377 23.07 0.80 -12.41
C LYS A 377 22.12 1.43 -13.42
N SER A 378 21.01 0.76 -13.70
CA SER A 378 19.93 1.34 -14.51
C SER A 378 18.97 2.09 -13.58
N GLY A 379 18.65 3.35 -13.87
CA GLY A 379 17.85 4.20 -12.98
C GLY A 379 17.83 5.67 -13.40
N ILE A 380 17.24 6.54 -12.56
CA ILE A 380 17.13 7.97 -12.84
C ILE A 380 18.49 8.67 -12.61
N VAL A 381 18.92 9.51 -13.55
CA VAL A 381 20.15 10.32 -13.44
C VAL A 381 20.05 11.27 -12.24
N GLY A 382 21.08 11.32 -11.40
CA GLY A 382 21.20 12.29 -10.31
C GLY A 382 20.74 11.83 -8.92
N LYS A 383 20.16 10.62 -8.79
CA LYS A 383 19.92 10.00 -7.47
C LYS A 383 20.76 8.75 -7.22
N ASP A 384 21.36 8.15 -8.26
CA ASP A 384 22.12 6.89 -8.17
C ASP A 384 23.35 6.82 -9.12
N MET A 385 24.03 7.93 -9.37
CA MET A 385 25.34 7.90 -10.06
C MET A 385 26.38 8.52 -9.14
N HIS A 386 27.32 7.70 -8.66
CA HIS A 386 28.57 8.19 -8.08
C HIS A 386 29.44 8.68 -9.27
N ASP A 387 29.78 9.96 -9.22
CA ASP A 387 30.79 10.66 -10.03
C ASP A 387 32.11 9.85 -10.06
N ASP A 388 32.82 9.88 -11.20
CA ASP A 388 34.27 10.07 -11.21
C ASP A 388 34.79 10.48 -12.63
N ASP A 389 34.95 11.79 -12.80
CA ASP A 389 35.96 12.56 -13.55
C ASP A 389 36.17 12.44 -15.08
N VAL A 390 35.84 13.56 -15.73
CA VAL A 390 36.26 14.03 -17.06
C VAL A 390 37.67 14.63 -17.02
N ASN A 391 38.56 14.35 -18.00
CA ASN A 391 39.68 15.29 -18.31
C ASN A 391 40.27 15.22 -19.75
N GLU A 392 40.41 16.40 -20.39
CA GLU A 392 41.38 16.75 -21.45
C GLU A 392 41.86 18.21 -21.21
N THR A 393 43.15 18.48 -20.94
CA THR A 393 43.63 19.84 -20.55
C THR A 393 45.00 20.31 -21.14
N GLU A 394 45.16 21.64 -21.28
CA GLU A 394 46.09 22.55 -22.00
C GLU A 394 47.60 22.64 -21.55
N CYS A 395 47.98 22.27 -20.33
CA CYS A 395 49.38 22.15 -19.87
C CYS A 395 49.61 20.80 -19.16
N THR A 396 50.85 20.32 -19.10
CA THR A 396 51.14 19.02 -18.44
C THR A 396 52.20 19.09 -17.35
N ILE A 397 53.01 20.15 -17.35
CA ILE A 397 54.01 20.44 -16.33
C ILE A 397 54.13 21.95 -16.15
N ASP A 398 54.59 22.40 -14.97
CA ASP A 398 54.70 23.82 -14.62
C ASP A 398 55.62 24.64 -15.54
N ASP A 399 56.65 24.00 -16.11
CA ASP A 399 57.58 24.63 -17.05
C ASP A 399 56.92 25.04 -18.39
N ASP A 400 55.69 24.58 -18.64
CA ASP A 400 54.88 25.00 -19.78
C ASP A 400 54.24 26.40 -19.56
N CYS A 401 54.32 26.97 -18.34
CA CYS A 401 53.69 28.23 -17.90
C CYS A 401 54.68 29.41 -17.71
N GLU A 402 54.20 30.66 -17.68
CA GLU A 402 55.05 31.85 -17.48
C GLU A 402 55.53 32.01 -16.01
N GLU A 403 56.58 32.82 -15.78
CA GLU A 403 57.31 32.88 -14.51
C GLU A 403 56.43 33.39 -13.34
N GLY A 404 56.01 32.48 -12.46
CA GLY A 404 55.15 32.76 -11.30
C GLY A 404 53.79 32.03 -11.33
N GLU A 405 53.46 31.34 -12.41
CA GLU A 405 52.26 30.51 -12.54
C GLU A 405 52.59 29.01 -12.41
N THR A 406 51.59 28.19 -12.08
CA THR A 406 51.70 26.73 -12.01
C THR A 406 50.66 26.05 -12.88
N CYS A 407 50.99 24.88 -13.42
CA CYS A 407 50.12 24.12 -14.29
C CYS A 407 49.18 23.24 -13.45
N VAL A 408 47.91 23.60 -13.39
CA VAL A 408 46.91 22.85 -12.59
C VAL A 408 45.77 22.44 -13.49
N ASN A 409 45.53 21.13 -13.57
CA ASN A 409 44.50 20.52 -14.42
C ASN A 409 44.58 21.08 -15.85
N GLY A 410 45.81 21.06 -16.36
CA GLY A 410 46.22 21.58 -17.64
C GLY A 410 45.73 22.97 -18.01
N GLU A 411 45.61 23.93 -17.10
CA GLU A 411 45.64 25.35 -17.45
C GLU A 411 46.67 26.06 -16.56
N CYS A 412 47.35 27.09 -17.07
CA CYS A 412 48.33 27.86 -16.30
C CYS A 412 47.62 28.91 -15.41
N LYS A 413 47.91 28.94 -14.10
CA LYS A 413 47.27 29.83 -13.11
C LYS A 413 48.28 30.46 -12.13
N GLU A 414 48.06 31.73 -11.75
CA GLU A 414 48.78 32.40 -10.64
C GLU A 414 48.37 31.79 -9.28
N PRO A 415 49.30 31.67 -8.30
CA PRO A 415 48.97 31.10 -6.99
C PRO A 415 48.11 32.06 -6.15
N GLU A 416 46.95 31.58 -5.72
CA GLU A 416 46.03 32.30 -4.83
C GLU A 416 46.53 32.32 -3.38
N PRO A 417 46.17 33.34 -2.57
CA PRO A 417 46.49 33.39 -1.15
C PRO A 417 45.84 32.21 -0.39
N GLU A 418 46.48 31.74 0.69
CA GLU A 418 46.00 30.57 1.45
C GLU A 418 44.63 30.79 2.08
N CYS A 419 44.27 32.03 2.43
CA CYS A 419 42.93 32.39 2.85
C CYS A 419 42.59 33.84 2.51
N VAL A 420 41.30 34.13 2.33
CA VAL A 420 40.75 35.49 2.22
C VAL A 420 39.80 35.78 3.39
N THR A 421 39.19 34.73 3.93
CA THR A 421 38.25 34.72 5.05
C THR A 421 38.51 33.51 5.96
N ASP A 422 37.97 33.53 7.17
CA ASP A 422 38.21 32.47 8.17
C ASP A 422 37.71 31.08 7.72
N GLU A 423 36.77 31.01 6.76
CA GLU A 423 36.25 29.75 6.19
C GLU A 423 37.23 29.06 5.25
N ASP A 424 38.24 29.80 4.76
CA ASP A 424 39.26 29.24 3.87
C ASP A 424 40.35 28.48 4.64
N CYS A 425 40.29 28.48 5.98
CA CYS A 425 41.26 27.86 6.87
C CYS A 425 40.77 26.51 7.42
N GLU A 426 41.70 25.60 7.72
CA GLU A 426 41.38 24.30 8.33
C GLU A 426 40.74 24.48 9.72
N GLU A 427 40.00 23.47 10.19
CA GLU A 427 39.28 23.54 11.46
C GLU A 427 40.22 23.92 12.64
N ASN A 428 39.85 25.01 13.33
CA ASN A 428 40.57 25.67 14.43
C ASN A 428 41.65 26.66 14.04
N GLU A 429 41.64 27.19 12.81
CA GLU A 429 42.45 28.33 12.40
C GLU A 429 41.58 29.52 11.98
N ILE A 430 42.10 30.75 12.06
CA ILE A 430 41.45 31.96 11.51
C ILE A 430 42.37 32.68 10.53
N CYS A 431 41.78 33.32 9.52
CA CYS A 431 42.49 33.98 8.44
C CYS A 431 42.94 35.39 8.84
N THR A 432 44.25 35.61 8.89
CA THR A 432 44.81 36.93 9.20
C THR A 432 45.88 37.31 8.17
N ASP A 433 45.66 38.40 7.43
CA ASP A 433 46.59 38.94 6.40
C ASP A 433 46.96 37.95 5.27
N GLY A 434 46.09 36.99 4.97
CA GLY A 434 46.25 36.04 3.87
C GLY A 434 46.92 34.71 4.23
N GLU A 435 47.13 34.46 5.54
CA GLU A 435 47.62 33.20 6.11
C GLU A 435 46.69 32.73 7.25
N CYS A 436 46.52 31.42 7.41
CA CYS A 436 45.71 30.79 8.47
C CYS A 436 46.52 30.59 9.75
N VAL A 437 45.91 30.84 10.92
CA VAL A 437 46.57 30.77 12.24
C VAL A 437 45.75 29.99 13.26
N GLU A 438 46.32 28.97 13.91
CA GLU A 438 45.69 28.12 14.94
C GLU A 438 45.19 28.87 16.20
N ILE A 439 43.97 28.55 16.64
CA ILE A 439 43.33 28.95 17.90
C ILE A 439 43.52 27.82 18.92
N GLU A 440 44.19 28.10 20.05
CA GLU A 440 44.26 27.13 21.16
C GLU A 440 42.97 27.18 22.02
N PRO A 441 42.23 26.06 22.18
CA PRO A 441 40.98 26.01 22.95
C PRO A 441 41.20 26.03 24.46
N GLU A 442 40.24 26.57 25.22
CA GLU A 442 40.29 26.57 26.70
C GLU A 442 40.11 25.16 27.29
N CYS A 443 39.38 24.29 26.60
CA CYS A 443 39.19 22.88 26.96
C CYS A 443 39.07 22.00 25.71
N ILE A 444 39.50 20.74 25.81
CA ILE A 444 39.32 19.72 24.76
C ILE A 444 38.25 18.71 25.20
N ASN A 445 38.08 18.52 26.50
CA ASN A 445 37.06 17.66 27.08
C ASN A 445 36.68 18.14 28.49
N ASP A 446 35.63 17.56 29.07
CA ASP A 446 35.10 17.95 30.38
C ASP A 446 36.11 17.86 31.53
N THR A 447 37.17 17.04 31.43
CA THR A 447 38.18 16.93 32.49
C THR A 447 39.17 18.09 32.52
N ASP A 448 39.21 18.89 31.45
CA ASP A 448 39.97 20.14 31.40
C ASP A 448 39.22 21.29 32.13
N CYS A 449 37.93 21.10 32.44
CA CYS A 449 37.07 22.07 33.10
C CYS A 449 36.95 21.83 34.62
N ASP A 450 36.58 22.88 35.36
CA ASP A 450 36.36 22.81 36.81
C ASP A 450 35.14 21.94 37.16
N VAL A 451 35.04 21.49 38.43
CA VAL A 451 33.90 20.70 38.92
C VAL A 451 32.58 21.45 38.66
N ASN A 452 31.66 20.80 37.94
CA ASN A 452 30.36 21.29 37.45
C ASN A 452 30.38 22.14 36.17
N GLN A 453 31.44 22.02 35.37
CA GLN A 453 31.48 22.56 34.02
C GLN A 453 31.64 21.45 32.99
N THR A 454 31.16 21.69 31.78
CA THR A 454 31.34 20.82 30.61
C THR A 454 31.94 21.64 29.47
N CYS A 455 32.78 20.99 28.67
CA CYS A 455 33.44 21.61 27.53
C CYS A 455 32.48 21.64 26.34
N VAL A 456 31.92 22.81 26.06
CA VAL A 456 31.01 23.03 24.93
C VAL A 456 31.66 24.04 24.00
N ASN A 457 31.87 23.64 22.74
CA ASN A 457 32.53 24.47 21.73
C ASN A 457 33.84 25.07 22.24
N GLN A 458 34.71 24.22 22.78
CA GLN A 458 36.07 24.57 23.20
C GLN A 458 36.16 25.60 24.36
N THR A 459 35.03 25.84 25.03
CA THR A 459 34.90 26.75 26.18
C THR A 459 34.26 26.00 27.35
N CYS A 460 34.77 26.18 28.57
CA CYS A 460 34.15 25.58 29.76
C CYS A 460 32.86 26.32 30.13
N THR A 461 31.74 25.62 30.11
CA THR A 461 30.40 26.15 30.41
C THR A 461 29.81 25.45 31.64
N ASP A 462 29.03 26.16 32.46
CA ASP A 462 28.40 25.58 33.64
C ASP A 462 27.34 24.55 33.25
N ILE A 463 27.35 23.37 33.87
CA ILE A 463 26.31 22.34 33.69
C ILE A 463 25.02 22.84 34.36
N ILE A 464 24.09 23.35 33.57
CA ILE A 464 22.70 23.57 33.98
C ILE A 464 21.94 22.32 33.52
N PRO A 465 21.57 21.37 34.40
CA PRO A 465 20.73 20.26 33.98
C PRO A 465 19.39 20.82 33.51
N GLU A 466 18.96 20.46 32.30
CA GLU A 466 17.62 20.79 31.84
C GLU A 466 16.59 20.11 32.75
N PRO A 467 15.51 20.83 33.12
CA PRO A 467 14.47 20.28 33.97
C PRO A 467 13.75 19.15 33.22
N GLU A 468 13.54 17.99 33.85
CA GLU A 468 12.79 16.88 33.24
C GLU A 468 11.33 17.25 32.97
N CYS A 469 10.80 18.23 33.72
CA CYS A 469 9.45 18.77 33.54
C CYS A 469 9.37 20.23 33.99
N ILE A 470 8.49 21.00 33.37
CA ILE A 470 8.09 22.35 33.80
C ILE A 470 6.72 22.29 34.49
N ASN A 471 5.87 21.35 34.08
CA ASN A 471 4.54 21.13 34.61
C ASN A 471 4.08 19.66 34.47
N ASP A 472 2.92 19.32 35.01
CA ASP A 472 2.45 17.92 35.09
C ASP A 472 2.20 17.25 33.72
N THR A 473 1.97 18.02 32.64
CA THR A 473 1.77 17.43 31.29
C THR A 473 3.06 16.94 30.65
N ASP A 474 4.21 17.35 31.19
CA ASP A 474 5.53 16.93 30.68
C ASP A 474 5.93 15.54 31.21
N CYS A 475 5.09 14.95 32.08
CA CYS A 475 5.33 13.67 32.74
C CYS A 475 4.35 12.58 32.27
N ASP A 476 4.79 11.32 32.33
CA ASP A 476 3.98 10.15 31.95
C ASP A 476 2.67 10.05 32.78
N VAL A 477 1.69 9.27 32.28
CA VAL A 477 0.33 9.07 32.83
C VAL A 477 0.24 8.64 34.31
N ASN A 478 1.34 8.44 35.02
CA ASN A 478 1.37 8.18 36.47
C ASN A 478 2.46 8.96 37.22
N GLU A 479 2.85 10.14 36.73
CA GLU A 479 3.89 10.99 37.32
C GLU A 479 3.40 12.44 37.51
N THR A 480 4.04 13.22 38.37
CA THR A 480 3.76 14.65 38.59
C THR A 480 5.07 15.43 38.67
N CYS A 481 5.04 16.68 38.22
CA CYS A 481 6.23 17.52 38.19
C CYS A 481 6.51 18.15 39.55
N VAL A 482 7.59 17.71 40.20
CA VAL A 482 7.99 18.22 41.53
C VAL A 482 9.45 18.67 41.50
N ASN A 483 9.65 19.99 41.55
CA ASN A 483 10.97 20.63 41.48
C ASN A 483 11.78 20.14 40.26
N GLU A 484 11.20 20.28 39.05
CA GLU A 484 11.91 20.03 37.79
C GLU A 484 12.26 18.55 37.55
N THR A 485 11.56 17.63 38.22
CA THR A 485 11.73 16.17 38.11
C THR A 485 10.35 15.51 38.07
N CYS A 486 10.14 14.58 37.13
CA CYS A 486 8.93 13.77 37.12
C CYS A 486 9.03 12.71 38.22
N VAL A 487 8.08 12.71 39.15
CA VAL A 487 8.03 11.73 40.23
C VAL A 487 6.76 10.90 40.10
N LEU A 488 6.91 9.57 40.16
CA LEU A 488 5.78 8.65 40.27
C LEU A 488 4.81 9.15 41.34
N ILE A 489 3.54 9.28 40.94
CA ILE A 489 2.42 9.48 41.84
C ILE A 489 2.35 8.19 42.66
N GLN A 490 3.13 8.10 43.75
CA GLN A 490 2.89 7.12 44.80
C GLN A 490 1.41 7.27 45.12
N PRO A 491 0.56 6.23 44.89
CA PRO A 491 -0.86 6.39 45.07
C PRO A 491 -1.03 6.88 46.51
N PRO A 492 -1.63 8.08 46.72
CA PRO A 492 -1.65 8.66 48.04
C PRO A 492 -2.28 7.64 48.97
N GLU A 493 -1.53 7.22 50.00
CA GLU A 493 -2.05 6.39 51.06
C GLU A 493 -3.35 7.05 51.52
N CYS A 494 -4.47 6.38 51.31
CA CYS A 494 -5.76 6.89 51.70
C CYS A 494 -5.94 6.65 53.21
N THR A 495 -6.71 7.48 53.90
CA THR A 495 -6.91 7.28 55.35
C THR A 495 -8.38 7.06 55.70
N GLY A 496 -8.63 6.04 56.52
CA GLY A 496 -9.98 5.76 57.02
C GLY A 496 -10.96 5.30 55.93
N ASN A 497 -12.13 5.95 55.85
CA ASN A 497 -13.25 5.56 54.98
C ASN A 497 -13.43 6.53 53.79
N GLU A 498 -12.34 7.12 53.30
CA GLU A 498 -12.37 8.00 52.14
C GLU A 498 -12.82 7.23 50.89
N ASN A 499 -13.52 7.94 50.00
CA ASN A 499 -13.81 7.49 48.64
C ASN A 499 -13.36 8.58 47.67
N ARG A 500 -13.07 8.18 46.43
CA ARG A 500 -12.79 9.09 45.32
C ARG A 500 -13.56 8.65 44.10
N SER A 501 -13.82 9.59 43.18
CA SER A 501 -14.27 9.21 41.85
C SER A 501 -13.18 8.45 41.13
N CYS A 502 -13.60 7.54 40.27
CA CYS A 502 -12.73 6.73 39.43
C CYS A 502 -13.48 6.42 38.15
N TYR A 503 -12.72 6.12 37.11
CA TYR A 503 -13.24 5.68 35.84
C TYR A 503 -12.11 4.95 35.11
N THR A 504 -12.40 3.75 34.60
CA THR A 504 -11.38 2.92 33.94
C THR A 504 -11.46 2.94 32.41
N GLY A 505 -12.50 3.55 31.85
CA GLY A 505 -12.61 3.83 30.41
C GLY A 505 -11.83 5.08 29.97
N LEU A 506 -11.94 5.42 28.69
CA LEU A 506 -11.30 6.62 28.12
C LEU A 506 -11.89 7.90 28.73
N PRO A 507 -11.07 8.88 29.18
CA PRO A 507 -11.57 10.08 29.85
C PRO A 507 -12.65 10.86 29.08
N GLU A 508 -12.59 10.89 27.73
CA GLU A 508 -13.60 11.56 26.89
C GLU A 508 -15.00 10.93 26.98
N THR A 509 -15.11 9.64 27.33
CA THR A 509 -16.39 8.93 27.39
C THR A 509 -17.17 9.19 28.69
N ILE A 510 -16.58 9.91 29.65
CA ILE A 510 -17.22 10.14 30.96
C ILE A 510 -18.44 11.04 30.80
N GLY A 511 -19.62 10.50 31.15
CA GLY A 511 -20.89 11.24 31.09
C GLY A 511 -21.49 11.33 29.69
N VAL A 512 -20.94 10.58 28.73
CA VAL A 512 -21.52 10.34 27.40
C VAL A 512 -22.38 9.08 27.46
N GLY A 513 -23.55 9.10 26.83
CA GLY A 513 -24.47 7.96 26.82
C GLY A 513 -24.78 7.41 28.21
N LEU A 514 -24.54 6.11 28.38
CA LEU A 514 -24.67 5.40 29.66
C LEU A 514 -23.41 5.45 30.53
N CYS A 515 -22.28 5.91 29.97
CA CYS A 515 -21.00 5.91 30.67
C CYS A 515 -20.98 6.88 31.84
N GLN A 516 -20.50 6.39 32.96
CA GLN A 516 -20.43 7.19 34.19
C GLN A 516 -19.27 6.77 35.07
N GLU A 517 -18.72 7.75 35.79
CA GLU A 517 -17.73 7.53 36.83
C GLU A 517 -18.31 6.70 37.99
N GLY A 518 -17.45 5.85 38.57
CA GLY A 518 -17.74 5.08 39.77
C GLY A 518 -17.07 5.68 41.01
N LEU A 519 -17.14 4.91 42.11
CA LEU A 519 -16.44 5.25 43.36
C LEU A 519 -15.44 4.15 43.74
N GLU A 520 -14.22 4.58 44.05
CA GLU A 520 -13.18 3.73 44.61
C GLU A 520 -13.09 3.98 46.12
N TYR A 521 -12.95 2.90 46.89
CA TYR A 521 -12.96 2.95 48.35
C TYR A 521 -11.57 2.72 48.92
N CYS A 522 -11.24 3.45 49.99
CA CYS A 522 -10.07 3.16 50.79
C CYS A 522 -10.25 1.86 51.60
N VAL A 523 -9.32 0.90 51.44
CA VAL A 523 -9.31 -0.37 52.17
C VAL A 523 -7.92 -0.64 52.72
N ASN A 524 -7.80 -0.69 54.06
CA ASN A 524 -6.51 -0.90 54.75
C ASN A 524 -5.42 0.12 54.34
N GLU A 525 -5.78 1.41 54.29
CA GLU A 525 -4.85 2.51 53.96
C GLU A 525 -4.30 2.44 52.52
N THR A 526 -4.99 1.72 51.64
CA THR A 526 -4.70 1.65 50.20
C THR A 526 -6.00 1.71 49.42
N TRP A 527 -6.00 2.38 48.27
CA TRP A 527 -7.15 2.39 47.36
C TRP A 527 -7.45 0.96 46.88
N SER A 528 -8.75 0.61 46.80
CA SER A 528 -9.15 -0.77 46.51
C SER A 528 -8.70 -1.30 45.15
N GLY A 529 -8.32 -0.43 44.20
CA GLY A 529 -8.06 -0.77 42.80
C GLY A 529 -9.32 -1.16 42.03
N VAL A 530 -10.49 -0.97 42.63
CA VAL A 530 -11.79 -1.38 42.09
C VAL A 530 -12.69 -0.15 42.07
N CYS A 531 -13.12 0.23 40.87
CA CYS A 531 -14.05 1.32 40.69
C CYS A 531 -15.49 0.78 40.72
N THR A 532 -16.18 1.00 41.84
CA THR A 532 -17.52 0.44 42.05
C THR A 532 -18.58 1.34 41.45
N GLY A 533 -19.38 0.78 40.53
CA GLY A 533 -20.51 1.49 39.93
C GLY A 533 -20.16 2.34 38.72
N GLU A 534 -18.93 2.20 38.19
CA GLU A 534 -18.63 2.72 36.86
C GLU A 534 -19.44 1.99 35.78
N VAL A 535 -19.73 2.69 34.70
CA VAL A 535 -20.21 2.11 33.43
C VAL A 535 -19.23 2.60 32.37
N THR A 536 -18.51 1.68 31.76
CA THR A 536 -17.53 1.94 30.71
C THR A 536 -18.13 1.60 29.34
N PRO A 537 -17.53 2.07 28.23
CA PRO A 537 -17.92 1.71 26.88
C PRO A 537 -18.12 0.20 26.71
N ALA A 538 -19.23 -0.17 26.08
CA ALA A 538 -19.55 -1.55 25.70
C ALA A 538 -20.24 -1.54 24.34
N ASN A 539 -20.14 -2.62 23.56
CA ASN A 539 -20.79 -2.69 22.25
C ASN A 539 -22.27 -2.30 22.30
N GLU A 540 -22.71 -1.59 21.26
CA GLU A 540 -24.11 -1.23 21.06
C GLU A 540 -25.08 -2.41 21.12
N ILE A 541 -26.23 -2.11 21.67
CA ILE A 541 -27.40 -2.98 21.78
C ILE A 541 -28.57 -2.13 21.29
N CYS A 542 -29.46 -2.70 20.47
CA CYS A 542 -30.62 -1.98 19.97
C CYS A 542 -31.65 -1.72 21.10
N ASP A 543 -31.41 -0.71 21.92
CA ASP A 543 -32.20 -0.35 23.09
C ASP A 543 -32.50 1.15 23.20
N GLY A 544 -32.00 1.95 22.24
CA GLY A 544 -32.21 3.39 22.17
C GLY A 544 -31.32 4.16 23.13
N LEU A 545 -30.22 3.56 23.57
CA LEU A 545 -29.22 4.15 24.45
C LEU A 545 -27.83 3.94 23.83
N ASP A 546 -27.02 4.97 23.96
CA ASP A 546 -25.59 4.96 23.66
C ASP A 546 -24.83 4.09 24.70
N ASN A 547 -24.47 2.85 24.31
CA ASN A 547 -23.79 1.87 25.14
C ASN A 547 -22.26 1.96 25.05
N ASP A 548 -21.73 2.35 23.89
CA ASP A 548 -20.29 2.45 23.65
C ASP A 548 -19.73 3.85 23.93
N CYS A 549 -20.63 4.80 24.21
CA CYS A 549 -20.37 6.14 24.69
C CYS A 549 -19.62 7.00 23.67
N ASP A 550 -19.94 6.82 22.39
CA ASP A 550 -19.40 7.55 21.25
C ASP A 550 -20.28 8.74 20.80
N THR A 551 -21.38 9.01 21.51
CA THR A 551 -22.40 10.04 21.27
C THR A 551 -23.49 9.70 20.24
N GLU A 552 -23.31 8.62 19.48
CA GLU A 552 -24.35 8.07 18.61
C GLU A 552 -25.26 7.14 19.42
N THR A 553 -26.32 6.63 18.80
CA THR A 553 -27.26 5.75 19.50
C THR A 553 -27.72 4.67 18.55
N ASP A 554 -27.51 3.43 18.95
CA ASP A 554 -27.82 2.24 18.16
C ASP A 554 -27.19 2.25 16.75
N GLU A 555 -25.97 2.76 16.59
CA GLU A 555 -25.28 2.84 15.31
C GLU A 555 -24.82 1.47 14.78
N GLY A 556 -24.70 1.34 13.47
CA GLY A 556 -24.25 0.09 12.84
C GLY A 556 -25.23 -1.10 12.92
N ASN A 557 -26.53 -0.86 13.16
CA ASN A 557 -27.57 -1.90 13.24
C ASN A 557 -27.29 -2.98 14.32
N PRO A 558 -27.16 -2.58 15.60
CA PRO A 558 -26.79 -3.49 16.66
C PRO A 558 -27.86 -4.57 16.85
N ASN A 559 -27.42 -5.82 17.03
CA ASN A 559 -28.29 -7.00 17.14
C ASN A 559 -29.20 -7.28 15.92
N GLY A 560 -29.06 -6.54 14.82
CA GLY A 560 -29.78 -6.78 13.56
C GLY A 560 -29.00 -7.64 12.57
N GLY A 561 -29.45 -7.68 11.32
CA GLY A 561 -28.82 -8.37 10.20
C GLY A 561 -29.29 -9.81 9.97
N ALA A 562 -30.03 -10.40 10.90
CA ALA A 562 -30.61 -11.73 10.70
C ALA A 562 -31.76 -11.67 9.67
N SER A 563 -31.94 -12.76 8.92
CA SER A 563 -33.13 -12.94 8.07
C SER A 563 -34.37 -13.13 8.94
N CYS A 564 -35.46 -12.47 8.56
CA CYS A 564 -36.74 -12.53 9.24
C CYS A 564 -37.90 -12.61 8.24
N ASP A 565 -39.06 -13.03 8.74
CA ASP A 565 -40.31 -13.05 7.99
C ASP A 565 -41.11 -11.80 8.36
N THR A 566 -41.38 -10.94 7.37
CA THR A 566 -42.12 -9.68 7.56
C THR A 566 -43.60 -9.93 7.83
N GLY A 567 -44.10 -11.12 7.51
CA GLY A 567 -45.51 -11.49 7.55
C GLY A 567 -46.32 -10.97 6.35
N GLU A 568 -45.66 -10.37 5.36
CA GLU A 568 -46.26 -10.00 4.07
C GLU A 568 -46.24 -11.19 3.10
N ASP A 569 -46.98 -11.11 2.00
CA ASP A 569 -47.07 -12.16 0.99
C ASP A 569 -45.97 -12.02 -0.10
N GLY A 570 -45.83 -13.04 -0.95
CA GLY A 570 -44.97 -13.01 -2.12
C GLY A 570 -43.48 -12.77 -1.84
N ILE A 571 -42.84 -11.99 -2.70
CA ILE A 571 -41.42 -11.63 -2.57
C ILE A 571 -41.14 -10.72 -1.36
N CYS A 572 -42.18 -10.11 -0.79
CA CYS A 572 -42.08 -9.21 0.37
C CYS A 572 -41.97 -9.94 1.71
N ALA A 573 -42.25 -11.25 1.74
CA ALA A 573 -42.18 -12.07 2.96
C ALA A 573 -40.77 -12.09 3.57
N GLU A 574 -39.73 -12.10 2.72
CA GLU A 574 -38.34 -12.07 3.17
C GLU A 574 -37.93 -10.65 3.62
N GLY A 575 -37.44 -10.56 4.85
CA GLY A 575 -36.88 -9.34 5.42
C GLY A 575 -35.56 -9.57 6.14
N THR A 576 -34.98 -8.46 6.60
CA THR A 576 -33.79 -8.39 7.42
C THR A 576 -34.11 -7.61 8.70
N GLU A 577 -33.62 -8.10 9.83
CA GLU A 577 -33.74 -7.43 11.12
C GLU A 577 -32.92 -6.13 11.11
N MET A 578 -33.58 -5.02 11.40
CA MET A 578 -32.99 -3.67 11.46
C MET A 578 -33.31 -3.04 12.82
N CYS A 579 -32.34 -2.39 13.42
CA CYS A 579 -32.54 -1.56 14.60
C CYS A 579 -33.23 -0.26 14.18
N VAL A 580 -34.50 -0.12 14.56
CA VAL A 580 -35.31 1.05 14.22
C VAL A 580 -35.92 1.60 15.50
N GLY A 581 -35.39 2.73 15.96
CA GLY A 581 -35.87 3.45 17.13
C GLY A 581 -35.73 2.68 18.45
N GLY A 582 -34.55 2.10 18.71
CA GLY A 582 -34.26 1.34 19.94
C GLY A 582 -34.98 -0.01 20.03
N SER A 583 -35.36 -0.59 18.89
CA SER A 583 -35.91 -1.94 18.84
C SER A 583 -35.66 -2.61 17.49
N ILE A 584 -35.40 -3.92 17.52
CA ILE A 584 -35.28 -4.73 16.32
C ILE A 584 -36.64 -4.84 15.63
N ALA A 585 -36.67 -4.43 14.36
CA ALA A 585 -37.80 -4.51 13.46
C ALA A 585 -37.43 -5.34 12.23
N CYS A 586 -38.33 -6.20 11.76
CA CYS A 586 -38.15 -6.90 10.49
C CYS A 586 -38.54 -5.96 9.34
N VAL A 587 -37.58 -5.60 8.50
CA VAL A 587 -37.80 -4.73 7.34
C VAL A 587 -37.68 -5.57 6.07
N ARG A 588 -38.62 -5.42 5.13
CA ARG A 588 -38.62 -6.17 3.86
C ARG A 588 -37.36 -5.92 3.04
N ASN A 589 -36.87 -6.96 2.37
CA ASN A 589 -35.71 -6.85 1.47
C ASN A 589 -36.09 -6.29 0.10
N GLN A 590 -37.35 -6.48 -0.31
CA GLN A 590 -37.86 -6.07 -1.62
C GLN A 590 -39.15 -5.29 -1.45
N GLU A 591 -39.24 -4.17 -2.16
CA GLU A 591 -40.44 -3.35 -2.26
C GLU A 591 -41.42 -3.99 -3.27
N PRO A 592 -42.75 -3.90 -3.05
CA PRO A 592 -43.75 -4.33 -4.02
C PRO A 592 -43.55 -3.64 -5.37
N THR A 593 -43.56 -4.43 -6.43
CA THR A 593 -43.46 -3.97 -7.82
C THR A 593 -44.66 -4.43 -8.63
N THR A 594 -44.86 -3.93 -9.84
CA THR A 594 -45.92 -4.46 -10.71
C THR A 594 -45.63 -5.91 -11.06
N GLU A 595 -46.68 -6.73 -11.12
CA GLU A 595 -46.61 -8.14 -11.50
C GLU A 595 -45.81 -8.39 -12.77
N MET A 596 -44.92 -9.37 -12.67
CA MET A 596 -44.26 -10.01 -13.81
C MET A 596 -44.84 -11.41 -13.95
N CYS A 597 -44.95 -11.90 -15.18
CA CYS A 597 -45.39 -13.27 -15.43
C CYS A 597 -44.23 -14.23 -15.15
N ASP A 598 -43.89 -14.43 -13.87
CA ASP A 598 -42.76 -15.22 -13.40
C ASP A 598 -43.14 -16.28 -12.35
N SER A 599 -44.44 -16.42 -12.06
CA SER A 599 -44.99 -17.32 -11.04
C SER A 599 -44.54 -16.99 -9.62
N LEU A 600 -44.13 -15.75 -9.37
CA LEU A 600 -44.01 -15.12 -8.06
C LEU A 600 -45.16 -14.13 -7.89
N ASP A 601 -45.27 -13.57 -6.68
CA ASP A 601 -46.18 -12.49 -6.32
C ASP A 601 -45.28 -11.27 -6.09
N ASN A 602 -45.16 -10.41 -7.11
CA ASN A 602 -44.23 -9.29 -7.15
C ASN A 602 -44.82 -8.03 -6.50
N ASP A 603 -46.15 -7.90 -6.50
CA ASP A 603 -46.88 -6.77 -5.91
C ASP A 603 -47.35 -7.04 -4.47
N CYS A 604 -47.11 -8.25 -4.00
CA CYS A 604 -47.32 -8.72 -2.64
C CYS A 604 -48.79 -8.62 -2.20
N ASP A 605 -49.73 -8.85 -3.12
CA ASP A 605 -51.17 -8.83 -2.85
C ASP A 605 -51.75 -10.20 -2.43
N GLY A 606 -50.92 -11.24 -2.43
CA GLY A 606 -51.26 -12.62 -2.08
C GLY A 606 -51.74 -13.47 -3.25
N THR A 607 -51.71 -12.94 -4.48
CA THR A 607 -51.92 -13.67 -5.71
C THR A 607 -50.69 -13.63 -6.62
N MET A 608 -50.57 -14.59 -7.53
CA MET A 608 -49.42 -14.70 -8.44
C MET A 608 -49.92 -14.47 -9.87
N ASP A 609 -49.23 -13.64 -10.63
CA ASP A 609 -49.45 -13.37 -12.06
C ASP A 609 -50.90 -12.89 -12.39
N GLU A 610 -51.64 -12.30 -11.46
CA GLU A 610 -53.08 -11.99 -11.62
C GLU A 610 -53.37 -10.84 -12.60
N ASP A 611 -52.37 -10.00 -12.87
CA ASP A 611 -52.41 -8.97 -13.92
C ASP A 611 -52.33 -9.55 -15.35
N PHE A 612 -52.12 -10.86 -15.50
CA PHE A 612 -52.11 -11.58 -16.77
C PHE A 612 -53.38 -12.45 -16.96
N PRO A 613 -54.56 -11.87 -17.22
CA PRO A 613 -55.86 -12.56 -17.18
C PRO A 613 -56.03 -13.67 -18.23
N THR A 614 -55.21 -13.68 -19.29
CA THR A 614 -55.22 -14.69 -20.34
C THR A 614 -54.28 -15.86 -20.05
N LEU A 615 -53.45 -15.80 -19.00
CA LEU A 615 -52.54 -16.87 -18.63
C LEU A 615 -53.31 -18.20 -18.45
N GLY A 616 -52.85 -19.24 -19.14
CA GLY A 616 -53.48 -20.56 -19.16
C GLY A 616 -54.78 -20.68 -19.97
N GLN A 617 -55.28 -19.61 -20.58
CA GLN A 617 -56.42 -19.69 -21.50
C GLN A 617 -56.01 -20.30 -22.86
N PRO A 618 -56.92 -21.01 -23.55
CA PRO A 618 -56.65 -21.51 -24.89
C PRO A 618 -56.50 -20.36 -25.89
N CYS A 619 -55.66 -20.54 -26.90
CA CYS A 619 -55.35 -19.51 -27.90
C CYS A 619 -55.25 -20.10 -29.30
N ASP A 620 -55.55 -19.24 -30.27
CA ASP A 620 -55.41 -19.43 -31.71
C ASP A 620 -54.16 -18.65 -32.15
N GLY A 621 -53.17 -19.32 -32.74
CA GLY A 621 -51.90 -18.72 -33.10
C GLY A 621 -51.92 -18.12 -34.52
N PRO A 622 -50.77 -18.03 -35.22
CA PRO A 622 -50.67 -17.34 -36.50
C PRO A 622 -51.16 -18.15 -37.72
N ASP A 623 -51.69 -19.36 -37.56
CA ASP A 623 -52.22 -20.16 -38.66
C ASP A 623 -53.58 -19.63 -39.21
N THR A 624 -54.20 -20.38 -40.12
CA THR A 624 -55.44 -19.94 -40.80
C THR A 624 -56.70 -20.69 -40.38
N ASP A 625 -56.57 -21.76 -39.59
CA ASP A 625 -57.65 -22.70 -39.31
C ASP A 625 -58.55 -22.25 -38.14
N LEU A 626 -58.16 -21.20 -37.40
CA LEU A 626 -58.91 -20.65 -36.26
C LEU A 626 -59.09 -21.63 -35.09
N CYS A 627 -58.37 -22.76 -35.07
CA CYS A 627 -58.42 -23.73 -33.99
C CYS A 627 -57.61 -23.25 -32.79
N MET A 628 -58.28 -23.04 -31.65
CA MET A 628 -57.63 -22.71 -30.38
C MET A 628 -56.94 -23.92 -29.73
N ASN A 629 -55.94 -24.48 -30.40
CA ASN A 629 -55.21 -25.68 -30.00
C ASN A 629 -53.95 -25.40 -29.15
N GLY A 630 -53.58 -24.12 -28.99
CA GLY A 630 -52.51 -23.65 -28.09
C GLY A 630 -53.01 -23.16 -26.73
N PHE A 631 -52.08 -22.76 -25.85
CA PHE A 631 -52.38 -22.09 -24.58
C PHE A 631 -51.44 -20.90 -24.33
N TYR A 632 -51.94 -19.85 -23.70
CA TYR A 632 -51.11 -18.73 -23.25
C TYR A 632 -50.21 -19.13 -22.08
N THR A 633 -48.89 -18.91 -22.24
CA THR A 633 -47.88 -19.07 -21.18
C THR A 633 -47.09 -17.78 -21.03
N CYS A 634 -46.43 -17.58 -19.89
CA CYS A 634 -45.51 -16.46 -19.71
C CYS A 634 -44.43 -16.46 -20.79
N ARG A 635 -44.12 -15.27 -21.32
CA ARG A 635 -42.92 -15.07 -22.14
C ARG A 635 -41.67 -15.31 -21.31
N ILE A 636 -40.58 -15.63 -22.00
CA ILE A 636 -39.26 -15.80 -21.36
C ILE A 636 -38.79 -14.53 -20.63
N ASP A 637 -39.24 -13.35 -21.06
CA ASP A 637 -38.91 -12.07 -20.43
C ASP A 637 -39.86 -11.66 -19.29
N GLY A 638 -40.90 -12.44 -18.99
CA GLY A 638 -41.86 -12.17 -17.91
C GLY A 638 -42.78 -10.96 -18.15
N THR A 639 -42.70 -10.29 -19.31
CA THR A 639 -43.42 -9.01 -19.52
C THR A 639 -44.87 -9.15 -19.98
N ASP A 640 -45.24 -10.31 -20.51
CA ASP A 640 -46.55 -10.60 -21.11
C ASP A 640 -46.69 -12.12 -21.29
N VAL A 641 -47.86 -12.56 -21.77
CA VAL A 641 -48.08 -13.94 -22.21
C VAL A 641 -47.88 -14.10 -23.72
N GLU A 642 -47.57 -15.32 -24.14
CA GLU A 642 -47.51 -15.74 -25.54
C GLU A 642 -48.24 -17.06 -25.76
N CYS A 643 -48.80 -17.23 -26.96
CA CYS A 643 -49.46 -18.47 -27.35
C CYS A 643 -48.41 -19.51 -27.74
N VAL A 644 -48.38 -20.66 -27.05
CA VAL A 644 -47.43 -21.74 -27.31
C VAL A 644 -48.14 -23.08 -27.52
N ASN A 645 -47.40 -24.04 -28.08
CA ASN A 645 -47.85 -25.40 -28.39
C ASN A 645 -49.01 -25.48 -29.39
N GLU A 646 -49.12 -24.50 -30.28
CA GLU A 646 -50.07 -24.51 -31.40
C GLU A 646 -49.51 -25.29 -32.61
N SER A 647 -50.41 -25.90 -33.39
CA SER A 647 -50.07 -26.64 -34.61
C SER A 647 -49.76 -25.65 -35.74
N PRO A 648 -48.56 -25.68 -36.35
CA PRO A 648 -48.21 -24.75 -37.43
C PRO A 648 -48.86 -25.09 -38.78
N THR A 649 -49.78 -26.04 -38.80
CA THR A 649 -50.47 -26.53 -40.00
C THR A 649 -51.93 -26.71 -39.68
N ASP A 650 -52.77 -26.23 -40.60
CA ASP A 650 -54.21 -26.45 -40.56
C ASP A 650 -54.50 -27.93 -40.28
N ILE A 651 -55.31 -28.20 -39.26
CA ILE A 651 -55.75 -29.55 -38.95
C ILE A 651 -56.71 -29.97 -40.06
N PRO A 652 -56.44 -31.04 -40.82
CA PRO A 652 -57.35 -31.43 -41.89
C PRO A 652 -58.63 -32.05 -41.33
N GLU A 653 -59.76 -31.74 -41.97
CA GLU A 653 -61.06 -32.28 -41.59
C GLU A 653 -61.08 -33.83 -41.56
N VAL A 654 -61.63 -34.37 -40.47
CA VAL A 654 -61.85 -35.81 -40.28
C VAL A 654 -63.34 -36.05 -40.22
N CYS A 655 -63.85 -37.00 -41.00
CA CYS A 655 -65.29 -37.25 -41.10
C CYS A 655 -65.84 -37.95 -39.84
N ASP A 656 -65.93 -37.24 -38.72
CA ASP A 656 -66.31 -37.74 -37.40
C ASP A 656 -67.39 -36.90 -36.68
N GLU A 657 -68.09 -36.04 -37.40
CA GLU A 657 -69.15 -35.14 -36.91
C GLU A 657 -68.63 -34.01 -35.98
N ILE A 658 -67.33 -33.75 -35.97
CA ILE A 658 -66.67 -32.63 -35.28
C ILE A 658 -66.04 -31.74 -36.34
N ASP A 659 -66.14 -30.42 -36.17
CA ASP A 659 -65.39 -29.43 -36.95
C ASP A 659 -63.91 -29.51 -36.52
N ASN A 660 -63.11 -30.30 -37.25
CA ASN A 660 -61.73 -30.60 -36.89
C ASN A 660 -60.76 -29.54 -37.41
N ASP A 661 -61.13 -28.84 -38.48
CA ASP A 661 -60.36 -27.75 -39.07
C ASP A 661 -60.83 -26.35 -38.66
N CYS A 662 -61.82 -26.28 -37.77
CA CYS A 662 -62.38 -25.08 -37.13
C CYS A 662 -62.86 -24.00 -38.13
N ASP A 663 -63.20 -24.37 -39.37
CA ASP A 663 -63.65 -23.44 -40.41
C ASP A 663 -65.13 -23.01 -40.24
N GLY A 664 -65.81 -23.57 -39.24
CA GLY A 664 -67.20 -23.30 -38.90
C GLY A 664 -68.21 -24.16 -39.68
N THR A 665 -67.73 -25.08 -40.49
CA THR A 665 -68.50 -26.17 -41.10
C THR A 665 -68.09 -27.53 -40.51
N VAL A 666 -68.87 -28.58 -40.77
CA VAL A 666 -68.65 -29.91 -40.18
C VAL A 666 -68.63 -30.90 -41.34
N ASP A 667 -67.60 -31.74 -41.39
CA ASP A 667 -67.37 -32.81 -42.37
C ASP A 667 -67.38 -32.35 -43.84
N GLU A 668 -66.91 -31.15 -44.17
CA GLU A 668 -66.73 -30.71 -45.57
C GLU A 668 -65.52 -31.37 -46.24
N GLY A 669 -65.55 -31.47 -47.57
CA GLY A 669 -64.45 -32.11 -48.33
C GLY A 669 -64.29 -33.63 -48.17
N CYS A 670 -65.10 -34.28 -47.33
CA CYS A 670 -65.12 -35.74 -47.13
C CYS A 670 -65.56 -36.53 -48.40
N PRO A 671 -64.86 -37.62 -48.78
CA PRO A 671 -65.12 -38.40 -50.01
C PRO A 671 -66.35 -39.32 -50.00
#